data_AF-A0A8T3VYD1-F1
#
_entry.id   AF-A0A8T3VYD1-F1
#
_cell.length_a   1.000
_cell.length_b   1.000
_cell.length_c   1.000
_cell.angle_alpha   90.00
_cell.angle_beta   90.00
_cell.angle_gamma   90.00
#
_symmetry.space_group_name_H-M   'P 1'
#
loop_
_entity.id
_entity.type
_entity.pdbx_description
1 polymer ?
#
loop_
_entity_poly.entity_id
_entity_poly.type
_entity_poly.pdbx_seq_one_letter_code
_entity_poly.pdbx_strand_id
1 'polypeptide(L)'
;MSSKWGLLALFTLVLVSASAIVIDPIDAADPPKDPLPQDLYPYADIILTADAKGNTLMTFKAYGDYVVTKDHPSEWFTHTYSQNTDIILRNLSQAGDYMEIVYDGANVRKLTIFSVDTKESLNSANSVHFTMYSGSIQTLAMLTASNQVKQYIGNSYDSIPTTLRNVTLDMKGGSVNLLNPTTEMLGITNYTVHLDYGLSVNRMYTTGENGKYSSVHIDMNGAAVGYMSNIASRIGHLIYDINSGSIDYFCIGANTEHSYNRNIGDLATSCVTGDVKVHIGSSATIGKCIMGGGILNMPRILRNGALVSEEIVHMVVIDAQNTTVSNDSAFLAERRTSAYHFGNYKIGGNPSASSISDSFSYLKTTMKIYAEDGVWTSFSSCTIPVGGIVSLNTEYIVQTDGYLNISKGATLYNSDNMVISGSLYIGGTLINNSVIQCRSGSEIEGTPEGIGYLADYVHYSSPTSSLNVMSQRNAVVIDQETQYPVESISTILAEDNLTVTITIEGSQRIYGDEFMIALNPVDPPENFDGMYRLDIKGIDRDLLAICTVEVTLPTDHNQCTAVYVFDEAEGQYKMISAAEYESQVFITAGTYNDFYLLNYTSERPIPPQPIVINTDMTWFDYVLIAAIIGVLAVTVYSLVTMKRD
;
A
#
# COMPACT_ATOMS: atom_id res chain seq x y z
N MET A 1 -15.89 -56.48 -21.38
CA MET A 1 -17.29 -56.94 -21.29
C MET A 1 -18.06 -55.96 -20.41
N SER A 2 -19.26 -55.60 -20.86
CA SER A 2 -20.20 -54.59 -20.33
C SER A 2 -20.43 -54.63 -18.81
N SER A 3 -20.79 -53.54 -18.12
CA SER A 3 -21.99 -52.73 -18.37
C SER A 3 -21.97 -51.36 -17.69
N LYS A 4 -22.78 -50.44 -18.27
CA LYS A 4 -23.02 -49.03 -17.92
C LYS A 4 -24.02 -48.87 -16.76
N TRP A 5 -24.22 -47.59 -16.39
CA TRP A 5 -25.37 -46.87 -15.75
C TRP A 5 -24.89 -46.16 -14.46
N GLY A 6 -24.91 -44.82 -14.30
CA GLY A 6 -25.36 -43.70 -15.13
C GLY A 6 -25.15 -42.32 -14.45
N LEU A 7 -25.45 -41.27 -15.22
CA LEU A 7 -25.74 -39.84 -14.93
C LEU A 7 -24.68 -38.95 -14.22
N LEU A 8 -24.11 -37.94 -14.90
CA LEU A 8 -24.56 -36.52 -15.09
C LEU A 8 -23.98 -35.63 -13.96
N ALA A 9 -23.38 -34.45 -14.11
CA ALA A 9 -23.27 -33.48 -15.20
C ALA A 9 -22.09 -32.52 -14.89
N LEU A 10 -21.31 -32.10 -15.90
CA LEU A 10 -20.86 -30.72 -16.14
C LEU A 10 -19.81 -30.74 -17.26
N PHE A 11 -20.22 -30.44 -18.49
CA PHE A 11 -19.32 -29.90 -19.52
C PHE A 11 -20.19 -29.20 -20.56
N THR A 12 -20.04 -27.89 -20.68
CA THR A 12 -20.46 -27.15 -21.87
C THR A 12 -19.23 -26.39 -22.36
N LEU A 13 -18.40 -27.11 -23.12
CA LEU A 13 -17.36 -26.54 -23.96
C LEU A 13 -17.99 -26.35 -25.35
N VAL A 14 -17.97 -25.12 -25.84
CA VAL A 14 -18.45 -24.75 -27.18
C VAL A 14 -17.50 -25.35 -28.22
N LEU A 15 -17.99 -26.29 -29.01
CA LEU A 15 -17.35 -26.77 -30.23
C LEU A 15 -18.35 -26.58 -31.38
N VAL A 16 -18.02 -25.64 -32.26
CA VAL A 16 -18.72 -25.38 -33.52
C VAL A 16 -18.46 -26.56 -34.45
N SER A 17 -19.52 -27.29 -34.84
CA SER A 17 -19.48 -28.24 -35.94
C SER A 17 -20.44 -27.81 -37.04
N ALA A 18 -19.86 -27.63 -38.23
CA ALA A 18 -20.55 -27.40 -39.48
C ALA A 18 -21.54 -28.53 -39.77
N SER A 19 -22.79 -28.16 -40.05
CA SER A 19 -23.78 -29.03 -40.66
C SER A 19 -24.27 -28.36 -41.93
N ALA A 20 -23.88 -28.90 -43.08
CA ALA A 20 -24.47 -28.54 -44.37
C ALA A 20 -25.91 -29.06 -44.42
N ILE A 21 -26.87 -28.13 -44.40
CA ILE A 21 -28.24 -28.38 -44.85
C ILE A 21 -28.39 -27.63 -46.17
N VAL A 22 -28.64 -28.39 -47.23
CA VAL A 22 -29.04 -27.88 -48.55
C VAL A 22 -30.46 -27.33 -48.41
N ILE A 23 -30.60 -26.01 -48.52
CA ILE A 23 -31.88 -25.32 -48.71
C ILE A 23 -31.76 -24.59 -50.05
N ASP A 24 -32.73 -24.79 -50.93
CA ASP A 24 -32.88 -24.11 -52.23
C ASP A 24 -32.93 -22.58 -52.07
N PRO A 25 -32.56 -21.81 -53.11
CA PRO A 25 -32.03 -20.46 -52.97
C PRO A 25 -33.12 -19.46 -52.55
N ILE A 26 -33.07 -19.07 -51.28
CA ILE A 26 -33.57 -17.77 -50.83
C ILE A 26 -32.53 -16.76 -51.32
N ASP A 27 -32.99 -15.69 -51.96
CA ASP A 27 -32.16 -14.54 -52.37
C ASP A 27 -31.07 -14.30 -51.32
N ALA A 28 -29.80 -14.40 -51.73
CA ALA A 28 -28.67 -14.10 -50.89
C ALA A 28 -28.76 -12.61 -50.52
N ALA A 29 -29.46 -12.31 -49.42
CA ALA A 29 -29.17 -11.12 -48.65
C ALA A 29 -27.67 -11.18 -48.37
N ASP A 30 -26.96 -10.11 -48.74
CA ASP A 30 -25.53 -9.98 -48.46
C ASP A 30 -25.25 -10.47 -47.03
N PRO A 31 -24.19 -11.27 -46.80
CA PRO A 31 -23.81 -11.64 -45.44
C PRO A 31 -23.76 -10.36 -44.59
N PRO A 32 -24.27 -10.38 -43.34
CA PRO A 32 -24.30 -9.18 -42.51
C PRO A 32 -22.90 -8.58 -42.53
N LYS A 33 -22.80 -7.39 -43.11
CA LYS A 33 -21.54 -6.67 -43.21
C LYS A 33 -21.03 -6.49 -41.78
N ASP A 34 -19.84 -6.99 -41.48
CA ASP A 34 -19.24 -6.80 -40.15
C ASP A 34 -19.34 -5.31 -39.81
N PRO A 35 -19.85 -4.95 -38.62
CA PRO A 35 -20.06 -3.56 -38.26
C PRO A 35 -18.72 -2.83 -38.33
N LEU A 36 -18.70 -1.65 -38.96
CA LEU A 36 -17.46 -0.87 -39.06
C LEU A 36 -17.09 -0.37 -37.65
N PRO A 37 -15.81 -0.14 -37.35
CA PRO A 37 -15.39 0.30 -36.02
C PRO A 37 -16.14 1.54 -35.52
N GLN A 38 -16.40 2.51 -36.40
CA GLN A 38 -17.16 3.72 -36.07
C GLN A 38 -18.65 3.47 -35.79
N ASP A 39 -19.22 2.36 -36.25
CA ASP A 39 -20.59 1.97 -35.94
C ASP A 39 -20.68 1.40 -34.51
N LEU A 40 -19.62 0.73 -34.04
CA LEU A 40 -19.50 0.21 -32.68
C LEU A 40 -19.14 1.31 -31.67
N TYR A 41 -18.33 2.28 -32.09
CA TYR A 41 -17.79 3.34 -31.22
C TYR A 41 -18.04 4.75 -31.82
N PRO A 42 -19.30 5.16 -32.08
CA PRO A 42 -19.59 6.44 -32.73
C PRO A 42 -19.22 7.67 -31.89
N TYR A 43 -19.07 7.47 -30.57
CA TYR A 43 -18.67 8.51 -29.62
C TYR A 43 -17.17 8.85 -29.70
N ALA A 44 -16.33 7.92 -30.18
CA ALA A 44 -14.88 8.10 -30.25
C ALA A 44 -14.48 9.13 -31.32
N ASP A 45 -13.32 9.75 -31.15
CA ASP A 45 -12.68 10.58 -32.19
C ASP A 45 -11.63 9.79 -32.96
N ILE A 46 -11.00 8.82 -32.30
CA ILE A 46 -10.02 7.90 -32.88
C ILE A 46 -10.28 6.49 -32.36
N ILE A 47 -10.27 5.52 -33.27
CA ILE A 47 -10.48 4.11 -32.99
C ILE A 47 -9.30 3.34 -33.60
N LEU A 48 -8.59 2.57 -32.78
CA LEU A 48 -7.53 1.66 -33.23
C LEU A 48 -8.00 0.21 -33.13
N THR A 49 -8.12 -0.46 -34.28
CA THR A 49 -8.46 -1.89 -34.37
C THR A 49 -7.43 -2.67 -35.16
N ALA A 50 -7.54 -4.00 -35.20
CA ALA A 50 -6.80 -4.83 -36.13
C ALA A 50 -7.62 -5.16 -37.38
N ASP A 51 -6.97 -5.19 -38.55
CA ASP A 51 -7.56 -5.79 -39.76
C ASP A 51 -7.45 -7.34 -39.73
N ALA A 52 -8.04 -8.00 -40.73
CA ALA A 52 -7.98 -9.46 -40.87
C ALA A 52 -6.56 -10.03 -41.05
N LYS A 53 -5.56 -9.19 -41.37
CA LYS A 53 -4.14 -9.54 -41.48
C LYS A 53 -3.36 -9.15 -40.22
N GLY A 54 -4.04 -8.63 -39.19
CA GLY A 54 -3.47 -8.14 -37.94
C GLY A 54 -2.81 -6.76 -38.03
N ASN A 55 -2.87 -6.05 -39.17
CA ASN A 55 -2.38 -4.68 -39.27
C ASN A 55 -3.25 -3.75 -38.41
N THR A 56 -2.67 -2.66 -37.91
CA THR A 56 -3.42 -1.70 -37.12
C THR A 56 -4.17 -0.74 -38.04
N LEU A 57 -5.50 -0.71 -37.93
CA LEU A 57 -6.39 0.25 -38.57
C LEU A 57 -6.66 1.39 -37.60
N MET A 58 -6.31 2.60 -37.99
CA MET A 58 -6.68 3.82 -37.28
C MET A 58 -7.83 4.48 -38.03
N THR A 59 -9.03 4.43 -37.45
CA THR A 59 -10.23 5.11 -37.96
C THR A 59 -10.49 6.35 -37.14
N PHE A 60 -10.62 7.52 -37.76
CA PHE A 60 -10.65 8.80 -37.04
C PHE A 60 -11.57 9.81 -37.71
N LYS A 61 -12.14 10.71 -36.91
CA LYS A 61 -12.93 11.85 -37.40
C LYS A 61 -12.03 12.90 -38.06
N ALA A 62 -12.55 13.57 -39.09
CA ALA A 62 -11.92 14.64 -39.85
C ALA A 62 -11.17 15.65 -38.95
N TYR A 63 -9.89 15.91 -39.24
CA TYR A 63 -9.07 16.91 -38.56
C TYR A 63 -7.95 17.41 -39.47
N GLY A 64 -7.48 18.64 -39.25
CA GLY A 64 -6.36 19.21 -40.03
C GLY A 64 -6.64 19.19 -41.53
N ASP A 65 -5.77 18.51 -42.29
CA ASP A 65 -5.88 18.37 -43.75
C ASP A 65 -6.96 17.36 -44.19
N TYR A 66 -7.46 16.52 -43.28
CA TYR A 66 -8.55 15.58 -43.54
C TYR A 66 -9.89 16.31 -43.37
N VAL A 67 -10.43 16.82 -44.48
CA VAL A 67 -11.69 17.56 -44.51
C VAL A 67 -12.77 16.83 -45.29
N VAL A 68 -14.02 16.95 -44.85
CA VAL A 68 -15.18 16.42 -45.58
C VAL A 68 -15.31 17.15 -46.91
N THR A 69 -15.32 16.40 -48.00
CA THR A 69 -15.47 16.94 -49.35
C THR A 69 -16.65 16.28 -50.05
N LYS A 70 -17.03 16.79 -51.23
CA LYS A 70 -18.05 16.12 -52.06
C LYS A 70 -17.62 14.71 -52.47
N ASP A 71 -16.31 14.51 -52.68
CA ASP A 71 -15.73 13.23 -53.09
C ASP A 71 -15.49 12.28 -51.90
N HIS A 72 -15.50 12.82 -50.68
CA HIS A 72 -15.45 12.06 -49.43
C HIS A 72 -16.43 12.64 -48.40
N PRO A 73 -17.73 12.29 -48.50
CA PRO A 73 -18.78 12.89 -47.67
C PRO A 73 -18.81 12.36 -46.22
N SER A 74 -18.03 11.32 -45.92
CA SER A 74 -17.88 10.78 -44.58
C SER A 74 -16.96 11.67 -43.75
N GLU A 75 -17.32 11.91 -42.49
CA GLU A 75 -16.42 12.52 -41.50
C GLU A 75 -15.32 11.57 -41.03
N TRP A 76 -15.46 10.27 -41.28
CA TRP A 76 -14.54 9.23 -40.86
C TRP A 76 -13.54 8.88 -41.94
N PHE A 77 -12.26 8.91 -41.58
CA PHE A 77 -11.13 8.50 -42.41
C PHE A 77 -10.44 7.29 -41.78
N THR A 78 -9.77 6.48 -42.61
CA THR A 78 -9.02 5.30 -42.14
C THR A 78 -7.60 5.32 -42.68
N HIS A 79 -6.63 5.04 -41.80
CA HIS A 79 -5.25 4.79 -42.15
C HIS A 79 -4.82 3.40 -41.67
N THR A 80 -4.03 2.68 -42.47
CA THR A 80 -3.56 1.33 -42.12
C THR A 80 -2.06 1.36 -41.86
N TYR A 81 -1.66 0.87 -40.69
CA TYR A 81 -0.27 0.72 -40.27
C TYR A 81 0.10 -0.76 -40.19
N SER A 82 1.32 -1.09 -40.58
CA SER A 82 1.88 -2.43 -40.34
C SER A 82 1.89 -2.76 -38.84
N GLN A 83 1.85 -4.06 -38.51
CA GLN A 83 2.02 -4.54 -37.13
C GLN A 83 3.28 -4.00 -36.47
N ASN A 84 3.24 -3.75 -35.15
CA ASN A 84 4.39 -3.31 -34.35
C ASN A 84 5.02 -1.99 -34.82
N THR A 85 4.21 -1.09 -35.36
CA THR A 85 4.63 0.27 -35.77
C THR A 85 4.58 1.24 -34.58
N ASP A 86 5.32 2.35 -34.68
CA ASP A 86 5.18 3.49 -33.77
C ASP A 86 4.14 4.46 -34.33
N ILE A 87 3.15 4.79 -33.51
CA ILE A 87 2.03 5.65 -33.90
C ILE A 87 1.96 6.82 -32.93
N ILE A 88 1.92 8.02 -33.49
CA ILE A 88 1.53 9.26 -32.78
C ILE A 88 0.12 9.60 -33.26
N LEU A 89 -0.85 9.66 -32.35
CA LEU A 89 -2.25 9.86 -32.75
C LEU A 89 -2.53 11.29 -33.20
N ARG A 90 -2.01 12.29 -32.47
CA ARG A 90 -2.20 13.69 -32.85
C ARG A 90 -1.08 14.61 -32.37
N ASN A 91 -0.81 15.64 -33.18
CA ASN A 91 -0.06 16.81 -32.77
C ASN A 91 -0.98 17.75 -31.98
N LEU A 92 -0.48 18.34 -30.89
CA LEU A 92 -1.33 19.18 -30.03
C LEU A 92 -1.85 20.44 -30.72
N SER A 93 -1.13 21.01 -31.68
CA SER A 93 -1.63 22.13 -32.47
C SER A 93 -2.90 21.82 -33.28
N GLN A 94 -3.17 20.54 -33.52
CA GLN A 94 -4.32 20.03 -34.26
C GLN A 94 -5.37 19.39 -33.34
N ALA A 95 -5.11 19.35 -32.04
CA ALA A 95 -6.02 18.78 -31.06
C ALA A 95 -7.06 19.80 -30.61
N GLY A 96 -8.33 19.38 -30.54
CA GLY A 96 -9.38 20.13 -29.85
C GLY A 96 -9.26 19.99 -28.33
N ASP A 97 -10.11 20.68 -27.58
CA ASP A 97 -10.06 20.73 -26.10
C ASP A 97 -10.19 19.35 -25.42
N TYR A 98 -10.85 18.39 -26.09
CA TYR A 98 -11.09 17.04 -25.61
C TYR A 98 -10.89 16.04 -26.74
N MET A 99 -10.44 14.83 -26.41
CA MET A 99 -10.33 13.72 -27.35
C MET A 99 -10.74 12.40 -26.71
N GLU A 100 -11.60 11.67 -27.40
CA GLU A 100 -12.04 10.34 -27.04
C GLU A 100 -11.35 9.27 -27.91
N ILE A 101 -10.69 8.30 -27.30
CA ILE A 101 -9.90 7.30 -28.01
C ILE A 101 -10.32 5.89 -27.58
N VAL A 102 -10.58 5.02 -28.55
CA VAL A 102 -10.85 3.60 -28.33
C VAL A 102 -9.75 2.75 -28.94
N TYR A 103 -9.22 1.81 -28.15
CA TYR A 103 -8.25 0.82 -28.57
C TYR A 103 -8.84 -0.58 -28.40
N ASP A 104 -9.05 -1.29 -29.50
CA ASP A 104 -9.71 -2.60 -29.49
C ASP A 104 -9.07 -3.57 -30.49
N GLY A 105 -8.15 -4.39 -29.99
CA GLY A 105 -7.57 -5.51 -30.72
C GLY A 105 -6.33 -5.18 -31.55
N ALA A 106 -5.97 -3.90 -31.67
CA ALA A 106 -4.76 -3.47 -32.40
C ALA A 106 -3.46 -3.98 -31.75
N ASN A 107 -2.36 -3.95 -32.53
CA ASN A 107 -1.02 -4.30 -32.08
C ASN A 107 -0.01 -3.21 -32.46
N VAL A 108 0.48 -2.48 -31.45
CA VAL A 108 1.32 -1.30 -31.62
C VAL A 108 2.62 -1.45 -30.81
N ARG A 109 3.76 -1.06 -31.41
CA ARG A 109 5.03 -1.04 -30.67
C ARG A 109 5.05 0.14 -29.72
N LYS A 110 4.95 1.37 -30.23
CA LYS A 110 4.80 2.57 -29.39
C LYS A 110 3.56 3.33 -29.78
N LEU A 111 2.64 3.51 -28.84
CA LEU A 111 1.49 4.40 -29.00
C LEU A 111 1.75 5.67 -28.19
N THR A 112 1.79 6.81 -28.86
CA THR A 112 1.84 8.12 -28.22
C THR A 112 0.58 8.90 -28.54
N ILE A 113 -0.17 9.33 -27.53
CA ILE A 113 -1.45 10.02 -27.74
C ILE A 113 -1.18 11.42 -28.34
N PHE A 114 -0.35 12.22 -27.66
CA PHE A 114 -0.03 13.57 -28.09
C PHE A 114 1.47 13.83 -28.25
N SER A 115 1.80 14.58 -29.29
CA SER A 115 3.10 15.23 -29.46
C SER A 115 2.96 16.74 -29.42
N VAL A 116 3.71 17.42 -28.54
CA VAL A 116 3.83 18.88 -28.56
C VAL A 116 4.68 19.29 -29.76
N ASP A 117 4.06 19.97 -30.72
CA ASP A 117 4.66 20.32 -32.00
C ASP A 117 4.89 21.83 -32.20
N THR A 118 4.23 22.68 -31.42
CA THR A 118 4.45 24.13 -31.42
C THR A 118 4.74 24.68 -30.03
N LYS A 119 5.29 25.90 -29.94
CA LYS A 119 5.55 26.57 -28.65
C LYS A 119 4.23 26.94 -27.95
N GLU A 120 3.24 27.35 -28.72
CA GLU A 120 1.91 27.73 -28.24
C GLU A 120 1.21 26.55 -27.57
N SER A 121 1.38 25.34 -28.14
CA SER A 121 0.82 24.11 -27.59
C SER A 121 1.43 23.66 -26.25
N LEU A 122 2.53 24.25 -25.77
CA LEU A 122 3.09 23.87 -24.47
C LEU A 122 2.13 24.18 -23.31
N ASN A 123 1.38 25.28 -23.42
CA ASN A 123 0.42 25.71 -22.41
C ASN A 123 -1.02 25.39 -22.82
N SER A 124 -1.22 24.40 -23.69
CA SER A 124 -2.55 23.93 -24.00
C SER A 124 -3.17 23.26 -22.76
N ALA A 125 -4.49 23.11 -22.74
CA ALA A 125 -5.22 22.54 -21.61
C ALA A 125 -6.14 21.40 -22.08
N ASN A 126 -5.66 20.64 -23.06
CA ASN A 126 -6.43 19.55 -23.66
C ASN A 126 -6.68 18.46 -22.62
N SER A 127 -7.80 17.77 -22.77
CA SER A 127 -8.16 16.60 -22.00
C SER A 127 -8.28 15.39 -22.91
N VAL A 128 -8.05 14.20 -22.36
CA VAL A 128 -8.14 12.95 -23.12
C VAL A 128 -8.75 11.86 -22.26
N HIS A 129 -9.60 11.08 -22.90
CA HIS A 129 -10.08 9.81 -22.39
C HIS A 129 -9.70 8.72 -23.37
N PHE A 130 -8.93 7.75 -22.89
CA PHE A 130 -8.50 6.61 -23.67
C PHE A 130 -9.05 5.34 -23.04
N THR A 131 -9.83 4.59 -23.80
CA THR A 131 -10.39 3.30 -23.41
C THR A 131 -9.70 2.18 -24.19
N MET A 132 -9.14 1.20 -23.48
CA MET A 132 -8.57 -0.01 -24.08
C MET A 132 -9.41 -1.23 -23.72
N TYR A 133 -10.05 -1.85 -24.71
CA TYR A 133 -10.83 -3.08 -24.53
C TYR A 133 -9.98 -4.34 -24.71
N SER A 134 -9.07 -4.35 -25.68
CA SER A 134 -8.25 -5.52 -26.00
C SER A 134 -7.02 -5.16 -26.84
N GLY A 135 -6.14 -6.13 -27.12
CA GLY A 135 -4.96 -5.97 -27.98
C GLY A 135 -3.64 -5.81 -27.19
N SER A 136 -2.58 -5.34 -27.86
CA SER A 136 -1.25 -5.23 -27.24
C SER A 136 -0.48 -3.97 -27.62
N ILE A 137 0.07 -3.29 -26.61
CA ILE A 137 0.91 -2.10 -26.77
C ILE A 137 2.27 -2.35 -26.10
N GLN A 138 3.39 -2.25 -26.83
CA GLN A 138 4.70 -2.42 -26.16
C GLN A 138 5.08 -1.21 -25.29
N THR A 139 4.72 0.00 -25.71
CA THR A 139 4.93 1.23 -24.93
C THR A 139 3.77 2.19 -25.16
N LEU A 140 3.05 2.51 -24.08
CA LEU A 140 1.98 3.49 -24.08
C LEU A 140 2.46 4.79 -23.42
N ALA A 141 2.37 5.90 -24.14
CA ALA A 141 2.71 7.23 -23.65
C ALA A 141 1.58 8.23 -23.95
N MET A 142 1.29 9.10 -23.00
CA MET A 142 0.24 10.12 -23.17
C MET A 142 0.80 11.33 -23.89
N LEU A 143 2.00 11.76 -23.50
CA LEU A 143 2.54 13.04 -23.93
C LEU A 143 4.04 12.96 -24.19
N THR A 144 4.46 13.48 -25.34
CA THR A 144 5.85 13.67 -25.72
C THR A 144 6.05 15.05 -26.37
N ALA A 145 7.29 15.45 -26.61
CA ALA A 145 7.62 16.67 -27.34
C ALA A 145 8.42 16.39 -28.60
N SER A 146 8.05 17.07 -29.69
CA SER A 146 8.84 17.08 -30.93
C SER A 146 10.18 17.79 -30.72
N ASN A 147 11.20 17.41 -31.49
CA ASN A 147 12.55 17.97 -31.38
C ASN A 147 12.60 19.50 -31.54
N GLN A 148 11.67 20.08 -32.30
CA GLN A 148 11.61 21.53 -32.54
C GLN A 148 11.15 22.31 -31.30
N VAL A 149 10.35 21.68 -30.43
CA VAL A 149 9.79 22.32 -29.24
C VAL A 149 10.66 22.09 -27.99
N LYS A 150 11.48 21.03 -27.97
CA LYS A 150 12.31 20.69 -26.79
C LYS A 150 13.17 21.86 -26.27
N GLN A 151 13.65 22.73 -27.16
CA GLN A 151 14.42 23.93 -26.77
C GLN A 151 13.64 24.95 -25.92
N TYR A 152 12.30 24.89 -25.94
CA TYR A 152 11.41 25.77 -25.18
C TYR A 152 10.95 25.15 -23.85
N ILE A 153 11.26 23.88 -23.62
CA ILE A 153 10.93 23.19 -22.38
C ILE A 153 12.00 23.54 -21.35
N GLY A 154 11.58 24.22 -20.28
CA GLY A 154 12.47 24.61 -19.19
C GLY A 154 12.98 23.42 -18.40
N ASN A 155 14.18 23.55 -17.82
CA ASN A 155 14.80 22.51 -17.01
C ASN A 155 14.46 22.65 -15.51
N SER A 156 13.27 23.14 -15.15
CA SER A 156 12.80 23.28 -13.75
C SER A 156 11.37 22.78 -13.60
N TYR A 157 11.10 21.92 -12.60
CA TYR A 157 9.76 21.41 -12.25
C TYR A 157 8.77 22.52 -11.87
N ASP A 158 9.26 23.67 -11.40
CA ASP A 158 8.39 24.79 -11.07
C ASP A 158 7.89 25.49 -12.34
N SER A 159 8.72 25.52 -13.37
CA SER A 159 8.41 26.11 -14.68
C SER A 159 7.99 25.09 -15.75
N ILE A 160 7.85 23.80 -15.43
CA ILE A 160 7.38 22.79 -16.39
C ILE A 160 5.99 23.22 -16.89
N PRO A 161 5.80 23.32 -18.21
CA PRO A 161 4.50 23.63 -18.78
C PRO A 161 3.54 22.48 -18.52
N THR A 162 2.32 22.81 -18.09
CA THR A 162 1.25 21.82 -17.90
C THR A 162 0.38 21.83 -19.14
N THR A 163 0.49 20.77 -19.93
CA THR A 163 -0.02 20.71 -21.30
C THR A 163 -1.34 19.94 -21.40
N LEU A 164 -1.55 18.98 -20.50
CA LEU A 164 -2.81 18.25 -20.41
C LEU A 164 -3.48 18.56 -19.07
N ARG A 165 -4.79 18.81 -19.12
CA ARG A 165 -5.59 19.08 -17.91
C ARG A 165 -6.05 17.77 -17.28
N ASN A 166 -6.90 17.02 -17.96
CA ASN A 166 -7.43 15.76 -17.46
C ASN A 166 -7.07 14.63 -18.43
N VAL A 167 -6.42 13.60 -17.91
CA VAL A 167 -6.06 12.40 -18.66
C VAL A 167 -6.66 11.21 -17.91
N THR A 168 -7.59 10.52 -18.56
CA THR A 168 -8.22 9.31 -18.01
C THR A 168 -7.89 8.12 -18.91
N LEU A 169 -7.37 7.05 -18.32
CA LEU A 169 -7.11 5.77 -18.99
C LEU A 169 -8.03 4.68 -18.41
N ASP A 170 -8.98 4.22 -19.20
CA ASP A 170 -9.84 3.08 -18.87
C ASP A 170 -9.28 1.82 -19.54
N MET A 171 -8.43 1.09 -18.84
CA MET A 171 -7.77 -0.10 -19.37
C MET A 171 -8.55 -1.35 -18.96
N LYS A 172 -9.55 -1.70 -19.78
CA LYS A 172 -10.52 -2.77 -19.56
C LYS A 172 -10.01 -4.17 -19.90
N GLY A 173 -8.92 -4.28 -20.66
CA GLY A 173 -8.33 -5.56 -21.03
C GLY A 173 -7.13 -5.45 -21.97
N GLY A 174 -6.48 -6.58 -22.23
CA GLY A 174 -5.33 -6.68 -23.15
C GLY A 174 -3.98 -6.61 -22.44
N SER A 175 -2.95 -6.15 -23.15
CA SER A 175 -1.57 -6.15 -22.63
C SER A 175 -0.79 -4.88 -22.94
N VAL A 176 -0.10 -4.35 -21.93
CA VAL A 176 0.82 -3.22 -22.05
C VAL A 176 2.17 -3.62 -21.48
N ASN A 177 3.24 -3.55 -22.28
CA ASN A 177 4.56 -3.90 -21.77
C ASN A 177 5.21 -2.77 -20.94
N LEU A 178 4.95 -1.52 -21.29
CA LEU A 178 5.40 -0.35 -20.54
C LEU A 178 4.35 0.76 -20.65
N LEU A 179 3.80 1.19 -19.51
CA LEU A 179 3.03 2.42 -19.40
C LEU A 179 3.96 3.53 -18.86
N ASN A 180 4.19 4.57 -19.67
CA ASN A 180 5.06 5.69 -19.37
C ASN A 180 4.38 7.00 -19.84
N PRO A 181 3.53 7.65 -19.00
CA PRO A 181 2.63 8.72 -19.43
C PRO A 181 3.36 9.93 -20.02
N THR A 182 4.49 10.35 -19.46
CA THR A 182 5.31 11.46 -19.97
C THR A 182 6.74 10.98 -20.23
N THR A 183 7.31 11.34 -21.37
CA THR A 183 8.71 10.99 -21.70
C THR A 183 9.68 12.16 -21.65
N GLU A 184 9.19 13.35 -21.31
CA GLU A 184 9.91 14.62 -21.33
C GLU A 184 9.41 15.50 -20.17
N MET A 185 10.05 16.65 -19.92
CA MET A 185 9.67 17.63 -18.89
C MET A 185 8.34 18.35 -19.20
N LEU A 186 7.23 17.62 -19.10
CA LEU A 186 5.88 18.06 -19.42
C LEU A 186 4.92 17.72 -18.29
N GLY A 187 3.89 18.55 -18.12
CA GLY A 187 2.94 18.41 -17.03
C GLY A 187 1.56 17.90 -17.46
N ILE A 188 0.96 17.10 -16.58
CA ILE A 188 -0.44 16.68 -16.63
C ILE A 188 -1.08 17.14 -15.31
N THR A 189 -2.16 17.92 -15.32
CA THR A 189 -2.79 18.36 -14.05
C THR A 189 -3.34 17.16 -13.29
N ASN A 190 -4.30 16.44 -13.86
CA ASN A 190 -4.94 15.27 -13.27
C ASN A 190 -4.74 14.05 -14.16
N TYR A 191 -4.10 13.02 -13.61
CA TYR A 191 -3.87 11.75 -14.30
C TYR A 191 -4.56 10.61 -13.55
N THR A 192 -5.56 10.01 -14.18
CA THR A 192 -6.34 8.90 -13.63
C THR A 192 -6.19 7.66 -14.49
N VAL A 193 -5.93 6.51 -13.88
CA VAL A 193 -5.80 5.23 -14.56
C VAL A 193 -6.67 4.20 -13.86
N HIS A 194 -7.62 3.62 -14.60
CA HIS A 194 -8.42 2.48 -14.18
C HIS A 194 -7.87 1.21 -14.84
N LEU A 195 -7.50 0.23 -14.02
CA LEU A 195 -6.91 -1.05 -14.42
C LEU A 195 -7.90 -2.18 -14.10
N ASP A 196 -8.63 -2.68 -15.08
CA ASP A 196 -9.68 -3.68 -14.82
C ASP A 196 -9.24 -5.12 -15.14
N TYR A 197 -10.10 -6.05 -14.77
CA TYR A 197 -9.96 -7.48 -14.99
C TYR A 197 -9.63 -7.85 -16.44
N GLY A 198 -8.60 -8.68 -16.61
CA GLY A 198 -8.15 -9.15 -17.93
C GLY A 198 -7.08 -8.27 -18.58
N LEU A 199 -6.69 -7.16 -17.92
CA LEU A 199 -5.52 -6.37 -18.29
C LEU A 199 -4.23 -6.96 -17.69
N SER A 200 -3.16 -6.93 -18.47
CA SER A 200 -1.79 -7.18 -18.00
C SER A 200 -0.87 -6.00 -18.31
N VAL A 201 -0.13 -5.52 -17.30
CA VAL A 201 0.87 -4.46 -17.47
C VAL A 201 2.21 -4.93 -16.92
N ASN A 202 3.20 -5.19 -17.77
CA ASN A 202 4.51 -5.67 -17.26
C ASN A 202 5.19 -4.62 -16.38
N ARG A 203 5.16 -3.35 -16.81
CA ARG A 203 5.78 -2.23 -16.10
C ARG A 203 4.92 -0.99 -16.21
N MET A 204 4.70 -0.33 -15.08
CA MET A 204 3.90 0.87 -14.99
C MET A 204 4.67 1.95 -14.23
N TYR A 205 5.07 2.98 -14.96
CA TYR A 205 5.53 4.23 -14.39
C TYR A 205 4.33 5.15 -14.20
N THR A 206 3.84 5.26 -12.97
CA THR A 206 2.59 5.97 -12.65
C THR A 206 2.67 7.47 -12.97
N THR A 207 3.87 8.03 -13.03
CA THR A 207 4.16 9.44 -13.36
C THR A 207 5.13 9.63 -14.52
N GLY A 208 5.50 8.55 -15.21
CA GLY A 208 6.43 8.60 -16.33
C GLY A 208 7.81 9.21 -16.00
N GLU A 209 8.58 9.58 -17.03
CA GLU A 209 9.94 10.09 -16.90
C GLU A 209 10.00 11.62 -17.07
N ASN A 210 10.19 12.36 -15.97
CA ASN A 210 10.24 13.84 -15.90
C ASN A 210 8.89 14.57 -15.88
N GLY A 211 7.83 13.92 -15.42
CA GLY A 211 6.52 14.56 -15.41
C GLY A 211 6.28 15.49 -14.20
N LYS A 212 5.40 16.47 -14.40
CA LYS A 212 4.78 17.26 -13.31
C LYS A 212 3.31 16.92 -13.21
N TYR A 213 2.86 16.58 -12.01
CA TYR A 213 1.47 16.20 -11.73
C TYR A 213 0.90 17.03 -10.59
N SER A 214 -0.34 17.49 -10.73
CA SER A 214 -1.08 18.02 -9.57
C SER A 214 -1.74 16.89 -8.79
N SER A 215 -2.29 15.89 -9.48
CA SER A 215 -2.84 14.69 -8.87
C SER A 215 -2.64 13.47 -9.76
N VAL A 216 -2.28 12.34 -9.13
CA VAL A 216 -2.20 11.01 -9.76
C VAL A 216 -3.12 10.07 -9.00
N HIS A 217 -4.02 9.42 -9.70
CA HIS A 217 -4.96 8.45 -9.14
C HIS A 217 -4.92 7.15 -9.93
N ILE A 218 -4.53 6.07 -9.27
CA ILE A 218 -4.53 4.73 -9.85
C ILE A 218 -5.60 3.91 -9.14
N ASP A 219 -6.54 3.38 -9.90
CA ASP A 219 -7.62 2.51 -9.45
C ASP A 219 -7.47 1.14 -10.13
N MET A 220 -7.43 0.06 -9.34
CA MET A 220 -7.17 -1.28 -9.85
C MET A 220 -8.22 -2.29 -9.37
N ASN A 221 -8.92 -2.90 -10.33
CA ASN A 221 -10.03 -3.82 -10.15
C ASN A 221 -9.81 -5.11 -10.95
N GLY A 222 -8.77 -5.87 -10.62
CA GLY A 222 -8.54 -7.22 -11.13
C GLY A 222 -7.46 -7.34 -12.21
N ALA A 223 -6.71 -6.28 -12.49
CA ALA A 223 -5.57 -6.33 -13.40
C ALA A 223 -4.35 -7.08 -12.80
N ALA A 224 -3.42 -7.48 -13.67
CA ALA A 224 -2.11 -7.99 -13.27
C ALA A 224 -1.02 -6.98 -13.66
N VAL A 225 -0.25 -6.51 -12.69
CA VAL A 225 0.86 -5.57 -12.90
C VAL A 225 2.16 -6.21 -12.42
N GLY A 226 3.20 -6.20 -13.25
CA GLY A 226 4.49 -6.75 -12.85
C GLY A 226 5.20 -5.81 -11.88
N TYR A 227 5.57 -4.63 -12.37
CA TYR A 227 6.28 -3.63 -11.59
C TYR A 227 5.58 -2.27 -11.67
N MET A 228 5.25 -1.68 -10.52
CA MET A 228 4.58 -0.39 -10.40
C MET A 228 5.40 0.56 -9.51
N SER A 229 5.73 1.75 -10.04
CA SER A 229 6.48 2.78 -9.31
C SER A 229 6.28 4.17 -9.92
N ASN A 230 6.53 5.22 -9.14
CA ASN A 230 6.81 6.54 -9.69
C ASN A 230 8.29 6.62 -10.06
N ILE A 231 8.62 7.49 -11.01
CA ILE A 231 10.00 7.75 -11.42
C ILE A 231 10.16 9.20 -11.84
N ALA A 232 11.29 9.82 -11.49
CA ALA A 232 11.70 11.14 -11.97
C ALA A 232 10.56 12.17 -12.10
N SER A 233 9.77 12.44 -11.07
CA SER A 233 8.57 13.30 -11.21
C SER A 233 8.30 14.14 -9.97
N ARG A 234 7.68 15.32 -10.16
CA ARG A 234 7.11 16.11 -9.06
C ARG A 234 5.59 15.94 -9.04
N ILE A 235 5.06 15.49 -7.91
CA ILE A 235 3.67 15.09 -7.75
C ILE A 235 3.03 15.94 -6.65
N GLY A 236 1.85 16.49 -6.89
CA GLY A 236 1.03 17.11 -5.85
C GLY A 236 0.44 16.04 -4.93
N HIS A 237 -0.66 15.42 -5.35
CA HIS A 237 -1.33 14.34 -4.62
C HIS A 237 -1.12 12.98 -5.29
N LEU A 238 -1.00 11.93 -4.49
CA LEU A 238 -0.80 10.56 -4.95
C LEU A 238 -1.82 9.62 -4.29
N ILE A 239 -2.67 9.00 -5.11
CA ILE A 239 -3.74 8.11 -4.65
C ILE A 239 -3.61 6.77 -5.37
N TYR A 240 -3.58 5.69 -4.58
CA TYR A 240 -3.67 4.32 -5.06
C TYR A 240 -4.86 3.63 -4.39
N ASP A 241 -5.83 3.18 -5.17
CA ASP A 241 -6.96 2.37 -4.74
C ASP A 241 -6.87 0.99 -5.42
N ILE A 242 -6.24 0.03 -4.74
CA ILE A 242 -5.99 -1.31 -5.27
C ILE A 242 -6.99 -2.28 -4.65
N ASN A 243 -8.17 -2.41 -5.26
CA ASN A 243 -9.27 -3.21 -4.70
C ASN A 243 -9.08 -4.72 -4.93
N SER A 244 -8.56 -5.12 -6.10
CA SER A 244 -8.31 -6.53 -6.45
C SER A 244 -7.29 -6.69 -7.58
N GLY A 245 -6.77 -7.91 -7.76
CA GLY A 245 -5.78 -8.27 -8.79
C GLY A 245 -4.41 -8.56 -8.20
N SER A 246 -3.34 -8.43 -8.99
CA SER A 246 -1.98 -8.74 -8.51
C SER A 246 -0.94 -7.70 -8.92
N ILE A 247 -0.02 -7.37 -8.00
CA ILE A 247 1.18 -6.58 -8.28
C ILE A 247 2.41 -7.34 -7.79
N ASP A 248 3.35 -7.70 -8.65
CA ASP A 248 4.55 -8.46 -8.21
C ASP A 248 5.46 -7.55 -7.35
N TYR A 249 5.69 -6.31 -7.79
CA TYR A 249 6.53 -5.31 -7.11
C TYR A 249 5.89 -3.92 -7.12
N PHE A 250 5.62 -3.38 -5.93
CA PHE A 250 4.96 -2.09 -5.74
C PHE A 250 5.82 -1.13 -4.90
N CYS A 251 6.14 0.03 -5.47
CA CYS A 251 6.82 1.12 -4.77
C CYS A 251 5.89 2.32 -4.62
N ILE A 252 5.52 2.63 -3.38
CA ILE A 252 4.78 3.82 -3.01
C ILE A 252 5.81 4.96 -2.97
N GLY A 253 5.94 5.70 -4.06
CA GLY A 253 6.94 6.76 -4.22
C GLY A 253 7.93 6.48 -5.35
N ALA A 254 9.14 7.03 -5.21
CA ALA A 254 10.20 6.90 -6.19
C ALA A 254 11.00 5.60 -5.98
N ASN A 255 11.28 4.91 -7.09
CA ASN A 255 12.35 3.91 -7.14
C ASN A 255 13.62 4.54 -7.75
N THR A 256 14.78 4.29 -7.14
CA THR A 256 16.10 4.81 -7.55
C THR A 256 16.83 3.95 -8.60
N GLU A 257 16.13 3.09 -9.35
CA GLU A 257 16.74 2.04 -10.18
C GLU A 257 17.14 2.47 -11.61
N HIS A 258 16.50 3.49 -12.18
CA HIS A 258 16.51 3.73 -13.62
C HIS A 258 17.67 4.61 -14.12
N SER A 259 18.91 4.13 -14.00
CA SER A 259 20.04 4.79 -14.68
C SER A 259 20.96 3.78 -15.38
N TYR A 260 21.38 4.12 -16.60
CA TYR A 260 22.39 3.36 -17.32
C TYR A 260 23.74 3.54 -16.62
N ASN A 261 24.40 2.41 -16.29
CA ASN A 261 25.66 2.33 -15.55
C ASN A 261 25.64 3.00 -14.16
N ARG A 262 25.44 2.19 -13.11
CA ARG A 262 25.63 2.54 -11.69
C ARG A 262 24.60 3.54 -11.15
N ASN A 263 23.41 3.00 -10.91
CA ASN A 263 22.27 3.41 -10.11
C ASN A 263 21.79 4.88 -10.01
N ILE A 264 22.53 5.97 -10.26
CA ILE A 264 21.91 7.32 -10.39
C ILE A 264 22.53 8.19 -11.53
N GLY A 265 23.02 7.63 -12.63
CA GLY A 265 23.58 8.40 -13.78
C GLY A 265 22.76 9.58 -14.32
N ASP A 266 21.45 9.65 -14.04
CA ASP A 266 20.56 10.74 -14.43
C ASP A 266 19.54 11.11 -13.31
N LEU A 267 19.87 11.01 -12.01
CA LEU A 267 19.00 11.51 -10.90
C LEU A 267 17.51 11.09 -10.99
N ALA A 268 17.18 9.81 -11.17
CA ALA A 268 15.78 9.36 -11.33
C ALA A 268 14.93 9.43 -10.03
N THR A 269 14.86 10.59 -9.38
CA THR A 269 14.14 10.82 -8.12
C THR A 269 12.78 11.46 -8.36
N SER A 270 11.75 10.96 -7.69
CA SER A 270 10.44 11.61 -7.60
C SER A 270 10.25 12.20 -6.20
N CYS A 271 9.36 13.18 -6.10
CA CYS A 271 8.87 13.68 -4.83
C CYS A 271 7.36 13.94 -4.88
N VAL A 272 6.69 13.70 -3.77
CA VAL A 272 5.29 14.08 -3.52
C VAL A 272 5.28 15.31 -2.61
N THR A 273 4.42 16.27 -2.91
CA THR A 273 4.36 17.59 -2.22
C THR A 273 2.96 17.91 -1.70
N GLY A 274 2.13 16.87 -1.59
CA GLY A 274 0.78 16.91 -1.04
C GLY A 274 0.46 15.57 -0.40
N ASP A 275 -0.82 15.25 -0.31
CA ASP A 275 -1.28 14.05 0.40
C ASP A 275 -0.98 12.77 -0.37
N VAL A 276 -0.64 11.72 0.38
CA VAL A 276 -0.48 10.34 -0.12
C VAL A 276 -1.54 9.46 0.53
N LYS A 277 -2.35 8.79 -0.30
CA LYS A 277 -3.36 7.82 0.16
C LYS A 277 -3.18 6.51 -0.59
N VAL A 278 -3.02 5.43 0.16
CA VAL A 278 -2.89 4.09 -0.38
C VAL A 278 -3.91 3.20 0.30
N HIS A 279 -4.79 2.61 -0.48
CA HIS A 279 -5.69 1.54 -0.09
C HIS A 279 -5.32 0.27 -0.87
N ILE A 280 -5.05 -0.83 -0.17
CA ILE A 280 -4.89 -2.17 -0.73
C ILE A 280 -5.94 -3.06 -0.08
N GLY A 281 -6.94 -3.44 -0.86
CA GLY A 281 -8.05 -4.28 -0.43
C GLY A 281 -7.62 -5.74 -0.25
N SER A 282 -8.34 -6.47 0.61
CA SER A 282 -8.06 -7.88 0.94
C SER A 282 -8.04 -8.85 -0.25
N SER A 283 -8.59 -8.47 -1.40
CA SER A 283 -8.62 -9.27 -2.62
C SER A 283 -7.48 -8.96 -3.60
N ALA A 284 -6.59 -8.04 -3.24
CA ALA A 284 -5.36 -7.76 -3.98
C ALA A 284 -4.21 -8.62 -3.44
N THR A 285 -3.35 -9.11 -4.35
CA THR A 285 -2.13 -9.83 -3.99
C THR A 285 -0.92 -8.98 -4.35
N ILE A 286 -0.16 -8.56 -3.35
CA ILE A 286 1.07 -7.78 -3.55
C ILE A 286 2.27 -8.64 -3.17
N GLY A 287 3.19 -8.85 -4.11
CA GLY A 287 4.39 -9.66 -3.87
C GLY A 287 5.38 -8.96 -2.95
N LYS A 288 5.88 -7.80 -3.35
CA LYS A 288 6.73 -6.93 -2.52
C LYS A 288 6.23 -5.49 -2.55
N CYS A 289 5.96 -4.93 -1.37
CA CYS A 289 5.56 -3.54 -1.20
C CYS A 289 6.60 -2.75 -0.40
N ILE A 290 7.04 -1.61 -0.93
CA ILE A 290 7.94 -0.69 -0.23
C ILE A 290 7.36 0.73 -0.23
N MET A 291 7.57 1.44 0.86
CA MET A 291 7.47 2.89 0.88
C MET A 291 8.80 3.45 0.38
N GLY A 292 8.79 3.91 -0.86
CA GLY A 292 9.93 4.43 -1.59
C GLY A 292 10.41 5.80 -1.12
N GLY A 293 11.54 6.23 -1.68
CA GLY A 293 12.01 7.60 -1.51
C GLY A 293 11.01 8.61 -2.08
N GLY A 294 10.99 9.83 -1.55
CA GLY A 294 10.21 10.93 -2.11
C GLY A 294 8.78 11.00 -1.56
N ILE A 295 8.46 10.18 -0.56
CA ILE A 295 7.23 10.26 0.22
C ILE A 295 7.47 10.98 1.54
N LEU A 296 8.29 10.41 2.43
CA LEU A 296 8.59 10.99 3.75
C LEU A 296 9.98 11.62 3.78
N ASN A 297 10.96 10.96 3.16
CA ASN A 297 12.22 11.59 2.82
C ASN A 297 12.10 12.23 1.45
N MET A 298 12.33 13.54 1.34
CA MET A 298 12.44 14.19 0.03
C MET A 298 13.88 14.08 -0.48
N PRO A 299 14.09 13.89 -1.79
CA PRO A 299 15.43 13.99 -2.36
C PRO A 299 15.91 15.44 -2.28
N ARG A 300 17.20 15.68 -2.05
CA ARG A 300 17.75 17.05 -2.10
C ARG A 300 17.75 17.62 -3.52
N ILE A 301 17.90 16.76 -4.52
CA ILE A 301 18.07 17.12 -5.93
C ILE A 301 17.20 16.20 -6.81
N LEU A 302 16.45 16.80 -7.73
CA LEU A 302 15.63 16.09 -8.73
C LEU A 302 16.41 15.76 -10.01
N ARG A 303 15.82 14.94 -10.89
CA ARG A 303 16.41 14.52 -12.19
C ARG A 303 17.08 15.61 -13.00
N ASN A 304 16.42 16.75 -13.10
CA ASN A 304 16.86 17.90 -13.86
C ASN A 304 17.99 18.70 -13.18
N GLY A 305 18.40 18.34 -11.96
CA GLY A 305 19.37 19.06 -11.14
C GLY A 305 18.75 20.15 -10.25
N ALA A 306 17.42 20.29 -10.23
CA ALA A 306 16.76 21.27 -9.38
C ALA A 306 16.86 20.87 -7.90
N LEU A 307 17.13 21.85 -7.03
CA LEU A 307 17.05 21.67 -5.59
C LEU A 307 15.58 21.58 -5.16
N VAL A 308 15.27 20.68 -4.23
CA VAL A 308 13.96 20.63 -3.58
C VAL A 308 13.98 21.61 -2.41
N SER A 309 13.17 22.67 -2.51
CA SER A 309 13.11 23.75 -1.51
C SER A 309 11.92 23.70 -0.57
N GLU A 310 10.93 22.83 -0.85
CA GLU A 310 9.67 22.76 -0.13
C GLU A 310 9.46 21.35 0.44
N GLU A 311 9.38 21.24 1.77
CA GLU A 311 8.88 20.04 2.45
C GLU A 311 7.41 20.24 2.76
N ILE A 312 6.51 19.61 2.02
CA ILE A 312 5.11 19.59 2.40
C ILE A 312 4.46 18.26 1.98
N VAL A 313 4.74 17.19 2.71
CA VAL A 313 3.79 16.07 2.76
C VAL A 313 3.03 16.21 4.06
N HIS A 314 1.79 16.66 3.98
CA HIS A 314 0.95 16.90 5.15
C HIS A 314 0.49 15.60 5.79
N MET A 315 0.08 14.65 4.94
CA MET A 315 -0.61 13.44 5.38
C MET A 315 -0.27 12.26 4.47
N VAL A 316 0.20 11.18 5.08
CA VAL A 316 0.38 9.87 4.45
C VAL A 316 -0.52 8.86 5.14
N VAL A 317 -1.44 8.25 4.40
CA VAL A 317 -2.29 7.17 4.90
C VAL A 317 -2.00 5.93 4.08
N ILE A 318 -1.55 4.87 4.76
CA ILE A 318 -1.38 3.55 4.16
C ILE A 318 -2.29 2.57 4.89
N ASP A 319 -3.34 2.18 4.18
CA ASP A 319 -4.26 1.11 4.53
C ASP A 319 -4.00 -0.05 3.57
N ALA A 320 -3.34 -1.11 4.04
CA ALA A 320 -2.92 -2.21 3.18
C ALA A 320 -3.20 -3.55 3.84
N GLN A 321 -4.39 -4.07 3.60
CA GLN A 321 -4.86 -5.30 4.22
C GLN A 321 -4.02 -6.49 3.72
N ASN A 322 -3.53 -7.30 4.65
CA ASN A 322 -2.71 -8.50 4.37
C ASN A 322 -1.43 -8.24 3.55
N THR A 323 -0.93 -7.01 3.51
CA THR A 323 0.25 -6.64 2.71
C THR A 323 1.28 -5.94 3.58
N THR A 324 2.37 -6.61 3.90
CA THR A 324 3.49 -5.98 4.61
C THR A 324 4.13 -4.89 3.76
N VAL A 325 4.29 -3.70 4.36
CA VAL A 325 5.02 -2.57 3.78
C VAL A 325 6.36 -2.43 4.46
N SER A 326 7.43 -2.27 3.69
CA SER A 326 8.76 -2.02 4.25
C SER A 326 9.29 -0.64 3.89
N ASN A 327 10.08 -0.07 4.81
CA ASN A 327 10.82 1.15 4.55
C ASN A 327 12.04 0.87 3.68
N ASP A 328 12.04 1.33 2.43
CA ASP A 328 13.19 1.14 1.54
C ASP A 328 13.18 2.17 0.40
N SER A 329 14.33 2.80 0.12
CA SER A 329 14.45 3.69 -1.04
C SER A 329 14.68 2.94 -2.35
N ALA A 330 15.07 1.66 -2.27
CA ALA A 330 15.29 0.80 -3.42
C ALA A 330 14.68 -0.58 -3.20
N PHE A 331 14.40 -1.32 -4.28
CA PHE A 331 14.05 -2.72 -4.12
C PHE A 331 15.30 -3.55 -3.80
N LEU A 332 15.70 -3.65 -2.54
CA LEU A 332 16.88 -4.45 -2.16
C LEU A 332 16.65 -5.96 -2.37
N ALA A 333 17.70 -6.66 -2.80
CA ALA A 333 17.72 -8.12 -2.86
C ALA A 333 17.92 -8.74 -1.46
N GLU A 334 17.66 -10.04 -1.31
CA GLU A 334 17.62 -10.78 -0.02
C GLU A 334 18.79 -10.52 0.95
N ARG A 335 19.99 -10.17 0.46
CA ARG A 335 21.18 -9.90 1.29
C ARG A 335 21.59 -8.43 1.36
N ARG A 336 20.81 -7.52 0.78
CA ARG A 336 21.10 -6.06 0.70
C ARG A 336 22.44 -5.65 0.11
N THR A 337 23.15 -6.57 -0.52
CA THR A 337 24.38 -6.30 -1.25
C THR A 337 24.13 -5.77 -2.67
N SER A 338 22.88 -5.83 -3.12
CA SER A 338 22.44 -5.46 -4.45
C SER A 338 20.99 -4.99 -4.43
N ALA A 339 20.61 -4.23 -5.45
CA ALA A 339 19.24 -3.82 -5.71
C ALA A 339 18.68 -4.59 -6.92
N TYR A 340 17.40 -4.95 -6.85
CA TYR A 340 16.62 -5.47 -7.96
C TYR A 340 16.50 -4.43 -9.07
N HIS A 341 16.68 -4.90 -10.30
CA HIS A 341 16.55 -4.15 -11.53
C HIS A 341 15.45 -4.78 -12.40
N PHE A 342 14.45 -3.96 -12.73
CA PHE A 342 13.21 -4.23 -13.42
C PHE A 342 13.20 -3.71 -14.87
N GLY A 343 14.33 -3.24 -15.41
CA GLY A 343 14.45 -2.70 -16.78
C GLY A 343 13.93 -3.59 -17.91
N ASN A 344 13.76 -4.90 -17.68
CA ASN A 344 13.12 -5.85 -18.62
C ASN A 344 12.10 -6.76 -17.93
N TYR A 345 11.57 -6.34 -16.78
CA TYR A 345 10.65 -7.16 -15.99
C TYR A 345 9.36 -7.49 -16.76
N LYS A 346 8.84 -8.69 -16.52
CA LYS A 346 7.54 -9.18 -16.99
C LYS A 346 6.85 -9.85 -15.82
N ILE A 347 5.52 -9.86 -15.82
CA ILE A 347 4.70 -10.48 -14.77
C ILE A 347 5.15 -11.91 -14.51
N GLY A 348 5.31 -12.27 -13.23
CA GLY A 348 5.81 -13.57 -12.78
C GLY A 348 7.27 -13.85 -13.14
N GLY A 349 7.99 -12.87 -13.69
CA GLY A 349 9.42 -12.94 -13.95
C GLY A 349 10.24 -12.71 -12.69
N ASN A 350 11.55 -12.92 -12.81
CA ASN A 350 12.51 -12.56 -11.76
C ASN A 350 13.22 -11.26 -12.14
N PRO A 351 13.34 -10.28 -11.23
CA PRO A 351 14.19 -9.13 -11.46
C PRO A 351 15.66 -9.57 -11.53
N SER A 352 16.45 -8.83 -12.31
CA SER A 352 17.91 -9.00 -12.28
C SER A 352 18.49 -8.30 -11.05
N ALA A 353 19.58 -8.82 -10.48
CA ALA A 353 20.31 -8.11 -9.42
C ALA A 353 21.35 -7.16 -10.02
N SER A 354 21.51 -5.98 -9.41
CA SER A 354 22.47 -4.95 -9.80
C SER A 354 23.21 -4.37 -8.59
N SER A 355 24.48 -3.97 -8.78
CA SER A 355 25.26 -3.35 -7.71
C SER A 355 24.70 -1.98 -7.33
N ILE A 356 24.62 -1.70 -6.03
CA ILE A 356 24.25 -0.38 -5.51
C ILE A 356 25.38 0.62 -5.81
N SER A 357 25.03 1.85 -6.20
CA SER A 357 26.00 2.93 -6.37
C SER A 357 25.96 3.87 -5.17
N ASP A 358 27.13 4.28 -4.69
CA ASP A 358 27.25 5.23 -3.57
C ASP A 358 27.42 6.68 -4.05
N SER A 359 27.66 6.89 -5.34
CA SER A 359 27.90 8.21 -5.90
C SER A 359 27.37 8.38 -7.31
N PHE A 360 27.13 9.64 -7.67
CA PHE A 360 26.66 10.08 -8.97
C PHE A 360 27.43 11.32 -9.44
N SER A 361 27.69 11.45 -10.74
CA SER A 361 28.39 12.59 -11.33
C SER A 361 27.46 13.48 -12.14
N TYR A 362 27.24 14.71 -11.69
CA TYR A 362 26.47 15.75 -12.38
C TYR A 362 27.35 16.95 -12.70
N LEU A 363 27.34 17.44 -13.95
CA LEU A 363 28.09 18.64 -14.37
C LEU A 363 29.54 18.71 -13.86
N LYS A 364 30.26 17.58 -13.88
CA LYS A 364 31.65 17.38 -13.40
C LYS A 364 31.84 17.36 -11.86
N THR A 365 30.78 17.40 -11.08
CA THR A 365 30.80 17.21 -9.63
C THR A 365 30.30 15.81 -9.28
N THR A 366 31.05 15.07 -8.47
CA THR A 366 30.61 13.79 -7.91
C THR A 366 29.93 14.04 -6.56
N MET A 367 28.68 13.64 -6.44
CA MET A 367 27.86 13.71 -5.23
C MET A 367 27.63 12.30 -4.69
N LYS A 368 27.50 12.16 -3.36
CA LYS A 368 27.07 10.89 -2.77
C LYS A 368 25.58 10.69 -3.01
N ILE A 369 25.18 9.45 -3.21
CA ILE A 369 23.78 9.07 -3.34
C ILE A 369 23.19 8.89 -1.96
N TYR A 370 23.77 7.97 -1.17
CA TYR A 370 23.35 7.64 0.18
C TYR A 370 24.40 8.16 1.17
N ALA A 371 24.15 9.32 1.77
CA ALA A 371 24.99 9.92 2.82
C ALA A 371 24.25 11.09 3.48
N GLU A 372 24.70 11.54 4.65
CA GLU A 372 24.17 12.73 5.33
C GLU A 372 24.03 13.96 4.40
N ASP A 373 25.03 14.19 3.54
CA ASP A 373 25.02 15.23 2.50
C ASP A 373 24.70 14.69 1.08
N GLY A 374 24.23 13.45 0.96
CA GLY A 374 23.89 12.82 -0.31
C GLY A 374 22.54 13.26 -0.88
N VAL A 375 22.18 12.76 -2.07
CA VAL A 375 20.84 12.95 -2.65
C VAL A 375 19.75 12.41 -1.71
N TRP A 376 20.05 11.27 -1.08
CA TRP A 376 19.28 10.58 -0.05
C TRP A 376 20.15 10.43 1.20
N THR A 377 19.58 10.65 2.38
CA THR A 377 20.33 10.58 3.65
C THR A 377 20.77 9.16 4.00
N SER A 378 20.04 8.14 3.55
CA SER A 378 20.36 6.71 3.65
C SER A 378 19.46 5.90 2.69
N PHE A 379 19.82 4.65 2.40
CA PHE A 379 19.11 3.77 1.46
C PHE A 379 17.86 3.09 2.06
N SER A 380 17.73 3.04 3.38
CA SER A 380 16.65 2.33 4.10
C SER A 380 16.05 3.15 5.25
N SER A 381 16.17 4.48 5.18
CA SER A 381 15.74 5.36 6.26
C SER A 381 14.62 6.27 5.84
N CYS A 382 13.86 6.74 6.82
CA CYS A 382 12.69 7.59 6.67
C CYS A 382 12.61 8.59 7.81
N THR A 383 12.31 9.85 7.52
CA THR A 383 12.04 10.91 8.49
C THR A 383 10.66 11.47 8.22
N ILE A 384 9.79 11.45 9.23
CA ILE A 384 8.54 12.18 9.20
C ILE A 384 8.87 13.64 9.55
N PRO A 385 8.65 14.60 8.63
CA PRO A 385 9.01 15.99 8.85
C PRO A 385 8.08 16.66 9.87
N VAL A 386 8.51 17.80 10.41
CA VAL A 386 7.72 18.59 11.36
C VAL A 386 6.36 18.96 10.76
N GLY A 387 5.28 18.72 11.51
CA GLY A 387 3.90 18.94 11.04
C GLY A 387 3.33 17.84 10.12
N GLY A 388 4.13 16.84 9.76
CA GLY A 388 3.69 15.68 8.99
C GLY A 388 2.90 14.68 9.85
N ILE A 389 1.89 14.07 9.25
CA ILE A 389 1.07 13.01 9.85
C ILE A 389 1.17 11.75 9.00
N VAL A 390 1.51 10.62 9.63
CA VAL A 390 1.54 9.31 8.99
C VAL A 390 0.62 8.36 9.73
N SER A 391 -0.24 7.65 9.01
CA SER A 391 -1.10 6.59 9.55
C SER A 391 -0.81 5.29 8.83
N LEU A 392 -0.43 4.27 9.60
CA LEU A 392 -0.14 2.92 9.14
C LEU A 392 -1.18 1.96 9.73
N ASN A 393 -2.01 1.38 8.86
CA ASN A 393 -2.98 0.34 9.21
C ASN A 393 -2.58 -1.00 8.55
N THR A 394 -1.29 -1.29 8.60
CA THR A 394 -0.69 -2.45 7.96
C THR A 394 0.65 -2.76 8.61
N GLU A 395 1.12 -4.00 8.48
CA GLU A 395 2.44 -4.36 8.96
C GLU A 395 3.52 -3.47 8.32
N TYR A 396 4.30 -2.81 9.17
CA TYR A 396 5.37 -1.92 8.74
C TYR A 396 6.74 -2.38 9.25
N ILE A 397 7.70 -2.53 8.34
CA ILE A 397 9.05 -2.99 8.69
C ILE A 397 10.07 -1.87 8.57
N VAL A 398 10.69 -1.52 9.71
CA VAL A 398 11.95 -0.76 9.76
C VAL A 398 13.11 -1.75 9.65
N GLN A 399 13.81 -1.66 8.53
CA GLN A 399 14.81 -2.62 8.11
C GLN A 399 16.14 -2.47 8.89
N THR A 400 16.92 -3.57 9.03
CA THR A 400 18.30 -3.54 9.59
C THR A 400 19.16 -2.45 8.92
N ASP A 401 19.98 -1.74 9.70
CA ASP A 401 20.80 -0.60 9.25
C ASP A 401 20.01 0.62 8.75
N GLY A 402 18.67 0.56 8.76
CA GLY A 402 17.78 1.68 8.48
C GLY A 402 17.26 2.34 9.76
N TYR A 403 16.62 3.49 9.61
CA TYR A 403 15.90 4.11 10.71
C TYR A 403 14.56 4.71 10.29
N LEU A 404 13.65 4.81 11.25
CA LEU A 404 12.48 5.67 11.18
C LEU A 404 12.61 6.77 12.23
N ASN A 405 12.64 8.02 11.78
CA ASN A 405 12.71 9.19 12.66
C ASN A 405 11.38 9.94 12.62
N ILE A 406 10.82 10.21 13.78
CA ILE A 406 9.61 11.01 13.95
C ILE A 406 10.06 12.36 14.49
N SER A 407 10.09 13.39 13.64
CA SER A 407 10.57 14.71 14.05
C SER A 407 9.69 15.33 15.13
N LYS A 408 10.28 16.19 15.97
CA LYS A 408 9.51 16.94 16.99
C LYS A 408 8.39 17.75 16.34
N GLY A 409 7.15 17.51 16.76
CA GLY A 409 5.94 18.12 16.17
C GLY A 409 5.34 17.35 14.98
N ALA A 410 5.86 16.17 14.66
CA ALA A 410 5.25 15.20 13.75
C ALA A 410 4.44 14.14 14.52
N THR A 411 3.56 13.42 13.82
CA THR A 411 2.75 12.35 14.40
C THR A 411 2.74 11.09 13.54
N LEU A 412 2.97 9.94 14.17
CA LEU A 412 2.80 8.62 13.57
C LEU A 412 1.73 7.84 14.33
N TYR A 413 0.73 7.33 13.62
CA TYR A 413 -0.25 6.38 14.12
C TYR A 413 0.11 4.98 13.63
N ASN A 414 0.39 4.08 14.57
CA ASN A 414 0.59 2.66 14.30
C ASN A 414 -0.64 1.87 14.77
N SER A 415 -1.40 1.29 13.85
CA SER A 415 -2.59 0.49 14.15
C SER A 415 -2.41 -1.00 13.91
N ASP A 416 -1.25 -1.43 13.42
CA ASP A 416 -0.92 -2.83 13.13
C ASP A 416 0.51 -3.16 13.62
N ASN A 417 1.05 -4.31 13.23
CA ASN A 417 2.36 -4.76 13.64
C ASN A 417 3.48 -3.87 13.06
N MET A 418 4.34 -3.31 13.90
CA MET A 418 5.53 -2.58 13.47
C MET A 418 6.78 -3.35 13.87
N VAL A 419 7.52 -3.85 12.90
CA VAL A 419 8.74 -4.63 13.15
C VAL A 419 9.95 -3.72 13.04
N ILE A 420 10.68 -3.56 14.14
CA ILE A 420 11.89 -2.76 14.23
C ILE A 420 13.11 -3.68 14.20
N SER A 421 13.78 -3.73 13.05
CA SER A 421 15.09 -4.38 12.87
C SER A 421 16.26 -3.40 12.83
N GLY A 422 15.97 -2.10 12.64
CA GLY A 422 16.93 -1.00 12.67
C GLY A 422 16.71 -0.10 13.88
N SER A 423 16.72 1.22 13.66
CA SER A 423 16.50 2.22 14.72
C SER A 423 15.17 2.96 14.58
N LEU A 424 14.49 3.22 15.70
CA LEU A 424 13.30 4.05 15.78
C LEU A 424 13.57 5.24 16.71
N TYR A 425 13.55 6.45 16.17
CA TYR A 425 13.77 7.69 16.92
C TYR A 425 12.45 8.46 17.07
N ILE A 426 11.96 8.60 18.29
CA ILE A 426 10.67 9.22 18.61
C ILE A 426 10.93 10.62 19.22
N GLY A 427 11.18 11.61 18.35
CA GLY A 427 11.29 13.01 18.76
C GLY A 427 9.93 13.75 18.79
N GLY A 428 8.95 13.27 18.03
CA GLY A 428 7.56 13.71 18.00
C GLY A 428 6.62 12.76 18.75
N THR A 429 5.40 12.58 18.25
CA THR A 429 4.39 11.71 18.88
C THR A 429 4.23 10.42 18.07
N LEU A 430 4.43 9.27 18.73
CA LEU A 430 4.08 7.95 18.21
C LEU A 430 2.89 7.42 19.01
N ILE A 431 1.72 7.31 18.38
CA ILE A 431 0.54 6.66 18.97
C ILE A 431 0.52 5.22 18.47
N ASN A 432 0.91 4.30 19.35
CA ASN A 432 0.89 2.87 19.12
C ASN A 432 -0.41 2.25 19.67
N ASN A 433 -1.23 1.71 18.77
CA ASN A 433 -2.46 1.02 19.09
C ASN A 433 -2.37 -0.50 18.88
N SER A 434 -1.19 -1.01 18.50
CA SER A 434 -0.95 -2.43 18.25
C SER A 434 0.44 -2.83 18.77
N VAL A 435 1.17 -3.72 18.11
CA VAL A 435 2.45 -4.26 18.60
C VAL A 435 3.61 -3.61 17.85
N ILE A 436 4.59 -3.11 18.59
CA ILE A 436 5.92 -2.78 18.07
C ILE A 436 6.88 -3.91 18.49
N GLN A 437 7.32 -4.71 17.53
CA GLN A 437 8.24 -5.83 17.73
C GLN A 437 9.70 -5.38 17.58
N CYS A 438 10.48 -5.50 18.65
CA CYS A 438 11.89 -5.14 18.70
C CYS A 438 12.73 -6.38 18.38
N ARG A 439 13.39 -6.38 17.22
CA ARG A 439 14.31 -7.48 16.82
C ARG A 439 15.66 -7.31 17.52
N SER A 440 16.43 -8.40 17.61
CA SER A 440 17.76 -8.35 18.22
C SER A 440 18.65 -7.29 17.55
N GLY A 441 19.23 -6.39 18.37
CA GLY A 441 20.05 -5.28 17.90
C GLY A 441 19.28 -4.03 17.46
N SER A 442 17.94 -4.02 17.55
CA SER A 442 17.15 -2.82 17.30
C SER A 442 17.39 -1.75 18.37
N GLU A 443 17.33 -0.48 17.97
CA GLU A 443 17.44 0.66 18.87
C GLU A 443 16.13 1.45 18.87
N ILE A 444 15.64 1.82 20.05
CA ILE A 444 14.48 2.70 20.18
C ILE A 444 14.84 3.81 21.15
N GLU A 445 14.74 5.06 20.68
CA GLU A 445 14.95 6.26 21.49
C GLU A 445 13.63 7.02 21.60
N GLY A 446 13.17 7.24 22.84
CA GLY A 446 11.87 7.82 23.15
C GLY A 446 10.82 6.78 23.51
N THR A 447 9.61 7.22 23.84
CA THR A 447 8.55 6.37 24.37
C THR A 447 7.29 6.50 23.51
N PRO A 448 6.75 5.40 22.95
CA PRO A 448 5.46 5.43 22.28
C PRO A 448 4.34 5.69 23.30
N GLU A 449 3.32 6.41 22.88
CA GLU A 449 2.05 6.59 23.60
C GLU A 449 1.00 5.61 23.06
N GLY A 450 -0.13 5.47 23.74
CA GLY A 450 -1.27 4.66 23.29
C GLY A 450 -1.45 3.35 24.06
N ILE A 451 -2.38 2.52 23.58
CA ILE A 451 -2.81 1.27 24.24
C ILE A 451 -2.05 0.03 23.75
N GLY A 452 -1.11 0.20 22.82
CA GLY A 452 -0.35 -0.88 22.22
C GLY A 452 0.80 -1.39 23.08
N TYR A 453 1.51 -2.38 22.55
CA TYR A 453 2.61 -3.09 23.22
C TYR A 453 3.94 -2.77 22.55
N LEU A 454 4.98 -2.59 23.37
CA LEU A 454 6.37 -2.62 22.93
C LEU A 454 6.98 -3.94 23.40
N ALA A 455 7.27 -4.85 22.46
CA ALA A 455 7.64 -6.23 22.77
C ALA A 455 9.02 -6.58 22.23
N ASP A 456 9.80 -7.35 23.00
CA ASP A 456 10.98 -8.04 22.46
C ASP A 456 10.53 -9.20 21.58
N TYR A 457 11.24 -9.47 20.49
CA TYR A 457 10.97 -10.62 19.63
C TYR A 457 11.97 -11.74 19.88
N VAL A 458 11.49 -12.97 19.98
CA VAL A 458 12.31 -14.17 20.11
C VAL A 458 11.85 -15.26 19.16
N HIS A 459 12.79 -15.84 18.40
CA HIS A 459 12.52 -16.95 17.49
C HIS A 459 13.06 -18.26 18.06
N TYR A 460 12.23 -19.31 18.05
CA TYR A 460 12.56 -20.65 18.52
C TYR A 460 12.39 -21.70 17.42
N SER A 461 13.51 -22.33 17.05
CA SER A 461 13.61 -23.36 16.01
C SER A 461 14.28 -24.65 16.51
N SER A 462 14.07 -24.99 17.79
CA SER A 462 14.70 -26.16 18.43
C SER A 462 13.67 -27.03 19.17
N PRO A 463 13.77 -28.37 19.10
CA PRO A 463 12.89 -29.29 19.81
C PRO A 463 13.19 -29.23 21.31
N THR A 464 12.44 -28.39 22.03
CA THR A 464 12.50 -28.26 23.49
C THR A 464 11.12 -28.48 24.07
N SER A 465 11.04 -29.07 25.26
CA SER A 465 9.77 -29.22 25.98
C SER A 465 9.32 -27.93 26.66
N SER A 466 10.22 -26.95 26.83
CA SER A 466 9.93 -25.68 27.49
C SER A 466 10.62 -24.53 26.78
N LEU A 467 9.91 -23.41 26.63
CA LEU A 467 10.46 -22.14 26.16
C LEU A 467 10.71 -21.25 27.37
N ASN A 468 11.95 -20.85 27.58
CA ASN A 468 12.32 -19.90 28.64
C ASN A 468 12.80 -18.61 27.97
N VAL A 469 12.07 -17.53 28.20
CA VAL A 469 12.24 -16.26 27.52
C VAL A 469 12.54 -15.17 28.53
N MET A 470 13.52 -14.33 28.24
CA MET A 470 13.80 -13.12 28.99
C MET A 470 13.59 -11.92 28.08
N SER A 471 12.74 -11.00 28.51
CA SER A 471 12.44 -9.74 27.84
C SER A 471 12.86 -8.59 28.75
N GLN A 472 13.47 -7.56 28.18
CA GLN A 472 13.73 -6.30 28.88
C GLN A 472 12.49 -5.43 28.95
N ARG A 473 11.38 -5.88 28.34
CA ARG A 473 10.11 -5.17 28.24
C ARG A 473 9.01 -5.96 28.94
N ASN A 474 7.90 -5.27 29.17
CA ASN A 474 6.68 -5.86 29.73
C ASN A 474 5.87 -6.70 28.72
N ALA A 475 6.42 -6.93 27.52
CA ALA A 475 5.83 -7.77 26.50
C ALA A 475 6.92 -8.51 25.72
N VAL A 476 6.54 -9.68 25.20
CA VAL A 476 7.37 -10.49 24.31
C VAL A 476 6.51 -11.12 23.22
N VAL A 477 7.03 -11.12 22.00
CA VAL A 477 6.51 -11.88 20.87
C VAL A 477 7.43 -13.08 20.64
N ILE A 478 6.84 -14.26 20.57
CA ILE A 478 7.52 -15.52 20.45
C ILE A 478 7.04 -16.18 19.16
N ASP A 479 7.96 -16.35 18.23
CA ASP A 479 7.76 -17.08 16.99
C ASP A 479 8.35 -18.48 17.14
N GLN A 480 7.48 -19.48 17.01
CA GLN A 480 7.79 -20.88 17.26
C GLN A 480 7.58 -21.66 15.97
N GLU A 481 8.58 -22.43 15.55
CA GLU A 481 8.36 -23.36 14.45
C GLU A 481 7.32 -24.42 14.86
N THR A 482 6.21 -24.49 14.12
CA THR A 482 5.04 -25.35 14.41
C THR A 482 5.34 -26.83 14.61
N GLN A 483 6.45 -27.30 14.05
CA GLN A 483 6.95 -28.67 14.19
C GLN A 483 7.53 -28.98 15.59
N TYR A 484 7.71 -27.99 16.46
CA TYR A 484 8.30 -28.14 17.80
C TYR A 484 7.35 -27.65 18.89
N PRO A 485 6.19 -28.30 19.09
CA PRO A 485 5.24 -27.88 20.11
C PRO A 485 5.80 -28.12 21.53
N VAL A 486 5.45 -27.24 22.49
CA VAL A 486 6.04 -27.22 23.84
C VAL A 486 5.04 -27.58 24.93
N GLU A 487 5.54 -27.97 26.10
CA GLU A 487 4.75 -28.28 27.30
C GLU A 487 4.62 -27.05 28.22
N SER A 488 5.59 -26.15 28.18
CA SER A 488 5.55 -24.91 28.94
C SER A 488 6.24 -23.74 28.24
N ILE A 489 5.76 -22.54 28.56
CA ILE A 489 6.37 -21.27 28.19
C ILE A 489 6.54 -20.48 29.48
N SER A 490 7.76 -20.12 29.84
CA SER A 490 8.06 -19.23 30.96
C SER A 490 8.72 -17.97 30.43
N THR A 491 8.11 -16.82 30.69
CA THR A 491 8.61 -15.51 30.28
C THR A 491 8.95 -14.71 31.53
N ILE A 492 10.12 -14.07 31.53
CA ILE A 492 10.54 -13.09 32.51
C ILE A 492 10.50 -11.74 31.80
N LEU A 493 9.70 -10.81 32.30
CA LEU A 493 9.40 -9.50 31.71
C LEU A 493 9.91 -8.38 32.62
N ALA A 494 10.64 -7.43 32.04
CA ALA A 494 11.19 -6.21 32.68
C ALA A 494 12.07 -6.41 33.94
N GLU A 495 12.55 -5.30 34.51
CA GLU A 495 13.52 -5.27 35.63
C GLU A 495 12.94 -5.79 36.96
N ASP A 496 11.62 -5.81 37.12
CA ASP A 496 10.94 -6.26 38.35
C ASP A 496 10.78 -7.80 38.46
N ASN A 497 11.41 -8.55 37.54
CA ASN A 497 11.26 -10.01 37.41
C ASN A 497 9.78 -10.44 37.39
N LEU A 498 8.95 -9.72 36.64
CA LEU A 498 7.60 -10.17 36.37
C LEU A 498 7.70 -11.48 35.61
N THR A 499 7.01 -12.52 36.07
CA THR A 499 7.02 -13.79 35.35
C THR A 499 5.63 -14.17 34.92
N VAL A 500 5.52 -14.69 33.70
CA VAL A 500 4.32 -15.36 33.21
C VAL A 500 4.74 -16.74 32.75
N THR A 501 4.20 -17.76 33.41
CA THR A 501 4.43 -19.16 33.07
C THR A 501 3.12 -19.80 32.64
N ILE A 502 3.10 -20.35 31.43
CA ILE A 502 1.99 -21.10 30.85
C ILE A 502 2.43 -22.55 30.78
N THR A 503 1.73 -23.44 31.48
CA THR A 503 2.04 -24.88 31.49
C THR A 503 0.79 -25.65 31.10
N ILE A 504 0.92 -26.58 30.15
CA ILE A 504 -0.17 -27.50 29.81
C ILE A 504 0.04 -28.85 30.49
N GLU A 505 -0.95 -29.32 31.24
CA GLU A 505 -0.90 -30.64 31.86
C GLU A 505 -1.44 -31.73 30.89
N GLY A 506 -0.71 -32.84 30.77
CA GLY A 506 -1.14 -34.02 30.01
C GLY A 506 -0.48 -34.19 28.63
N SER A 507 -1.22 -34.77 27.68
CA SER A 507 -0.69 -35.16 26.36
C SER A 507 -0.84 -34.08 25.28
N GLN A 508 -1.57 -32.99 25.55
CA GLN A 508 -1.65 -31.85 24.65
C GLN A 508 -0.35 -31.02 24.72
N ARG A 509 -0.12 -30.18 23.72
CA ARG A 509 1.06 -29.33 23.62
C ARG A 509 0.65 -27.94 23.16
N ILE A 510 1.43 -26.94 23.56
CA ILE A 510 1.30 -25.55 23.11
C ILE A 510 1.98 -25.41 21.76
N TYR A 511 1.24 -24.89 20.78
CA TYR A 511 1.72 -24.61 19.45
C TYR A 511 1.02 -23.36 18.90
N GLY A 512 1.72 -22.65 18.02
CA GLY A 512 1.23 -21.49 17.28
C GLY A 512 2.39 -20.94 16.45
N ASP A 513 2.08 -20.32 15.31
CA ASP A 513 3.11 -19.72 14.44
C ASP A 513 3.77 -18.52 15.16
N GLU A 514 2.96 -17.69 15.82
CA GLU A 514 3.43 -16.56 16.62
C GLU A 514 2.46 -16.32 17.80
N PHE A 515 2.99 -16.06 18.98
CA PHE A 515 2.21 -15.67 20.16
C PHE A 515 2.84 -14.49 20.90
N MET A 516 1.99 -13.69 21.53
CA MET A 516 2.40 -12.55 22.36
C MET A 516 2.01 -12.82 23.81
N ILE A 517 2.94 -12.58 24.72
CA ILE A 517 2.70 -12.59 26.16
C ILE A 517 3.10 -11.21 26.68
N ALA A 518 2.17 -10.51 27.32
CA ALA A 518 2.41 -9.21 27.91
C ALA A 518 1.79 -9.11 29.30
N LEU A 519 2.47 -8.40 30.20
CA LEU A 519 1.99 -8.11 31.54
C LEU A 519 2.32 -6.65 31.86
N ASN A 520 1.34 -5.76 31.70
CA ASN A 520 1.55 -4.32 31.80
C ASN A 520 0.88 -3.73 33.03
N PRO A 521 1.52 -2.76 33.70
CA PRO A 521 0.80 -1.86 34.59
C PRO A 521 -0.20 -1.02 33.79
N VAL A 522 -1.39 -0.83 34.34
CA VAL A 522 -2.47 -0.01 33.76
C VAL A 522 -2.99 0.94 34.82
N ASP A 523 -3.57 2.06 34.41
CA ASP A 523 -4.17 3.00 35.36
C ASP A 523 -5.29 2.32 36.16
N PRO A 524 -5.19 2.26 37.50
CA PRO A 524 -6.21 1.62 38.32
C PRO A 524 -7.47 2.49 38.41
N PRO A 525 -8.65 1.88 38.65
CA PRO A 525 -9.84 2.61 39.12
C PRO A 525 -9.56 3.34 40.44
N GLU A 526 -10.31 4.41 40.75
CA GLU A 526 -10.11 5.30 41.92
C GLU A 526 -9.98 4.61 43.31
N ASN A 527 -10.33 3.32 43.42
CA ASN A 527 -10.33 2.56 44.66
C ASN A 527 -9.23 1.47 44.74
N PHE A 528 -8.28 1.45 43.82
CA PHE A 528 -7.16 0.50 43.82
C PHE A 528 -5.82 1.25 43.79
N ASP A 529 -4.81 0.69 44.45
CA ASP A 529 -3.46 1.25 44.50
C ASP A 529 -2.64 0.93 43.25
N GLY A 530 -3.04 -0.11 42.50
CA GLY A 530 -2.40 -0.51 41.25
C GLY A 530 -3.26 -1.49 40.46
N MET A 531 -2.96 -1.63 39.17
CA MET A 531 -3.62 -2.60 38.30
C MET A 531 -2.62 -3.14 37.27
N TYR A 532 -2.66 -4.44 37.03
CA TYR A 532 -1.91 -5.10 35.97
C TYR A 532 -2.85 -5.82 35.02
N ARG A 533 -2.53 -5.78 33.73
CA ARG A 533 -3.23 -6.52 32.69
C ARG A 533 -2.31 -7.54 32.03
N LEU A 534 -2.76 -8.79 32.02
CA LEU A 534 -2.18 -9.91 31.30
C LEU A 534 -2.87 -10.06 29.93
N ASP A 535 -2.07 -10.02 28.88
CA ASP A 535 -2.51 -10.29 27.52
C ASP A 535 -1.72 -11.46 26.94
N ILE A 536 -2.44 -12.54 26.61
CA ILE A 536 -1.91 -13.70 25.89
C ILE A 536 -2.64 -13.80 24.56
N LYS A 537 -1.90 -13.67 23.46
CA LYS A 537 -2.44 -13.72 22.08
C LYS A 537 -1.70 -14.79 21.28
N GLY A 538 -2.36 -15.35 20.26
CA GLY A 538 -1.76 -16.34 19.34
C GLY A 538 -1.82 -17.80 19.81
N ILE A 539 -2.17 -18.06 21.08
CA ILE A 539 -2.49 -19.39 21.59
C ILE A 539 -4.00 -19.63 21.44
N ASP A 540 -4.40 -20.80 20.93
CA ASP A 540 -5.80 -21.19 20.84
C ASP A 540 -6.52 -21.06 22.19
N ARG A 541 -7.75 -20.51 22.19
CA ARG A 541 -8.47 -20.21 23.43
C ARG A 541 -8.89 -21.46 24.20
N ASP A 542 -9.28 -22.53 23.52
CA ASP A 542 -9.67 -23.79 24.17
C ASP A 542 -8.44 -24.48 24.76
N LEU A 543 -7.30 -24.37 24.07
CA LEU A 543 -6.02 -24.83 24.58
C LEU A 543 -5.58 -24.02 25.80
N LEU A 544 -5.67 -22.68 25.76
CA LEU A 544 -5.30 -21.83 26.88
C LEU A 544 -6.19 -22.07 28.11
N ALA A 545 -7.48 -22.39 27.91
CA ALA A 545 -8.42 -22.68 28.99
C ALA A 545 -8.07 -23.95 29.79
N ILE A 546 -7.28 -24.86 29.24
CA ILE A 546 -6.79 -26.05 29.94
C ILE A 546 -5.33 -25.92 30.41
N CYS A 547 -4.68 -24.78 30.13
CA CYS A 547 -3.36 -24.46 30.66
C CYS A 547 -3.45 -23.89 32.08
N THR A 548 -2.44 -24.19 32.89
CA THR A 548 -2.16 -23.47 34.12
C THR A 548 -1.34 -22.23 33.77
N VAL A 549 -1.92 -21.05 34.00
CA VAL A 549 -1.24 -19.75 33.83
C VAL A 549 -0.88 -19.21 35.20
N GLU A 550 0.41 -19.04 35.44
CA GLU A 550 0.98 -18.50 36.67
C GLU A 550 1.62 -17.14 36.37
N VAL A 551 1.31 -16.13 37.19
CA VAL A 551 1.86 -14.79 37.07
C VAL A 551 2.47 -14.32 38.38
N THR A 552 3.54 -13.55 38.28
CA THR A 552 4.16 -12.87 39.42
C THR A 552 4.00 -11.36 39.26
N LEU A 553 3.40 -10.71 40.25
CA LEU A 553 3.23 -9.25 40.29
C LEU A 553 4.16 -8.64 41.35
N PRO A 554 4.64 -7.40 41.15
CA PRO A 554 5.50 -6.74 42.12
C PRO A 554 4.65 -6.17 43.24
N THR A 555 5.18 -6.19 44.46
CA THR A 555 4.51 -5.67 45.67
C THR A 555 5.48 -4.83 46.50
N ASP A 556 4.95 -3.91 47.31
CA ASP A 556 5.77 -3.11 48.21
C ASP A 556 6.13 -3.92 49.46
N HIS A 557 7.42 -4.24 49.64
CA HIS A 557 7.94 -4.94 50.83
C HIS A 557 7.67 -4.22 52.16
N ASN A 558 7.26 -2.94 52.14
CA ASN A 558 6.92 -2.18 53.34
C ASN A 558 5.45 -2.33 53.75
N GLN A 559 4.61 -2.95 52.92
CA GLN A 559 3.18 -3.13 53.16
C GLN A 559 2.75 -4.55 52.80
N CYS A 560 1.56 -4.96 53.23
CA CYS A 560 0.92 -6.14 52.69
C CYS A 560 0.13 -5.73 51.44
N THR A 561 0.06 -6.60 50.42
CA THR A 561 -0.72 -6.36 49.20
C THR A 561 -1.75 -7.45 49.01
N ALA A 562 -3.00 -7.08 48.79
CA ALA A 562 -4.08 -7.97 48.40
C ALA A 562 -4.34 -7.83 46.90
N VAL A 563 -4.54 -8.95 46.21
CA VAL A 563 -4.80 -9.01 44.77
C VAL A 563 -6.22 -9.48 44.50
N TYR A 564 -6.94 -8.72 43.69
CA TYR A 564 -8.32 -8.96 43.31
C TYR A 564 -8.45 -9.16 41.81
N VAL A 565 -9.48 -9.90 41.41
CA VAL A 565 -9.98 -9.99 40.03
C VAL A 565 -11.46 -9.63 40.02
N PHE A 566 -11.95 -9.14 38.90
CA PHE A 566 -13.39 -8.91 38.73
C PHE A 566 -14.07 -10.20 38.26
N ASP A 567 -14.99 -10.72 39.06
CA ASP A 567 -15.84 -11.85 38.69
C ASP A 567 -17.08 -11.30 37.98
N GLU A 568 -17.13 -11.46 36.64
CA GLU A 568 -18.26 -10.99 35.84
C GLU A 568 -19.57 -11.72 36.18
N ALA A 569 -19.51 -12.99 36.59
CA ALA A 569 -20.71 -13.78 36.88
C ALA A 569 -21.37 -13.34 38.18
N GLU A 570 -20.57 -12.97 39.18
CA GLU A 570 -21.05 -12.47 40.47
C GLU A 570 -21.13 -10.94 40.53
N GLY A 571 -20.54 -10.24 39.55
CA GLY A 571 -20.51 -8.79 39.47
C GLY A 571 -19.74 -8.13 40.61
N GLN A 572 -18.69 -8.77 41.12
CA GLN A 572 -17.95 -8.32 42.31
C GLN A 572 -16.44 -8.62 42.22
N TYR A 573 -15.64 -7.84 42.96
CA TYR A 573 -14.21 -8.10 43.09
C TYR A 573 -13.96 -9.22 44.09
N LYS A 574 -13.19 -10.22 43.66
CA LYS A 574 -12.81 -11.38 44.46
C LYS A 574 -11.31 -11.37 44.70
N MET A 575 -10.92 -11.45 45.98
CA MET A 575 -9.53 -11.61 46.35
C MET A 575 -9.07 -13.02 45.95
N ILE A 576 -7.97 -13.10 45.21
CA ILE A 576 -7.40 -14.37 44.73
C ILE A 576 -6.03 -14.68 45.29
N SER A 577 -5.29 -13.67 45.75
CA SER A 577 -3.99 -13.84 46.38
C SER A 577 -3.69 -12.66 47.31
N ALA A 578 -2.69 -12.82 48.19
CA ALA A 578 -2.16 -11.76 49.03
C ALA A 578 -0.70 -12.06 49.38
N ALA A 579 0.11 -11.00 49.48
CA ALA A 579 1.49 -11.05 49.94
C ALA A 579 1.63 -10.22 51.22
N GLU A 580 2.36 -10.74 52.21
CA GLU A 580 2.58 -10.08 53.51
C GLU A 580 4.05 -9.66 53.62
N TYR A 581 4.34 -8.38 53.38
CA TYR A 581 5.71 -7.82 53.40
C TYR A 581 6.70 -8.52 52.46
N GLU A 582 6.19 -9.01 51.32
CA GLU A 582 7.02 -9.61 50.27
C GLU A 582 7.20 -8.62 49.11
N SER A 583 8.25 -8.82 48.31
CA SER A 583 8.52 -8.00 47.12
C SER A 583 7.69 -8.42 45.91
N GLN A 584 7.07 -9.60 45.95
CA GLN A 584 6.29 -10.15 44.85
C GLN A 584 5.13 -11.01 45.39
N VAL A 585 4.10 -11.18 44.56
CA VAL A 585 2.98 -12.10 44.81
C VAL A 585 2.81 -13.05 43.64
N PHE A 586 2.70 -14.35 43.95
CA PHE A 586 2.42 -15.40 42.98
C PHE A 586 0.92 -15.64 42.86
N ILE A 587 0.45 -15.74 41.61
CA ILE A 587 -0.97 -15.84 41.28
C ILE A 587 -1.15 -16.93 40.23
N THR A 588 -2.09 -17.83 40.44
CA THR A 588 -2.65 -18.66 39.36
C THR A 588 -3.75 -17.86 38.69
N ALA A 589 -3.47 -17.31 37.51
CA ALA A 589 -4.34 -16.41 36.77
C ALA A 589 -5.62 -17.08 36.27
N GLY A 590 -5.59 -18.39 35.98
CA GLY A 590 -6.71 -19.07 35.33
C GLY A 590 -7.05 -18.38 34.01
N THR A 591 -8.29 -17.88 33.87
CA THR A 591 -8.76 -17.11 32.71
C THR A 591 -8.87 -15.60 32.97
N TYR A 592 -8.38 -15.11 34.11
CA TYR A 592 -8.43 -13.69 34.44
C TYR A 592 -7.32 -12.91 33.73
N ASN A 593 -7.66 -11.75 33.20
CA ASN A 593 -6.72 -10.87 32.50
C ASN A 593 -6.37 -9.61 33.29
N ASP A 594 -7.23 -9.18 34.22
CA ASP A 594 -7.06 -7.94 34.98
C ASP A 594 -6.87 -8.24 36.48
N PHE A 595 -5.77 -7.74 37.05
CA PHE A 595 -5.38 -7.94 38.44
C PHE A 595 -5.29 -6.59 39.16
N TYR A 596 -6.08 -6.41 40.21
CA TYR A 596 -6.19 -5.16 40.95
C TYR A 596 -5.52 -5.28 42.32
N LEU A 597 -4.71 -4.29 42.71
CA LEU A 597 -3.88 -4.32 43.90
C LEU A 597 -4.39 -3.32 44.95
N LEU A 598 -4.42 -3.75 46.21
CA LEU A 598 -4.66 -2.90 47.38
C LEU A 598 -3.62 -3.16 48.46
N ASN A 599 -2.97 -2.10 48.93
CA ASN A 599 -1.97 -2.16 49.97
C ASN A 599 -2.58 -1.89 51.35
N TYR A 600 -2.09 -2.59 52.38
CA TYR A 600 -2.60 -2.49 53.75
C TYR A 600 -1.50 -2.79 54.78
N THR A 601 -1.67 -2.27 56.00
CA THR A 601 -0.67 -2.41 57.09
C THR A 601 -1.23 -3.01 58.37
N SER A 602 -2.54 -3.23 58.47
CA SER A 602 -3.19 -3.73 59.69
C SER A 602 -4.22 -4.83 59.42
N GLU A 603 -5.39 -4.47 58.91
CA GLU A 603 -6.45 -5.43 58.54
C GLU A 603 -6.53 -5.58 57.03
N ARG A 604 -6.88 -6.81 56.58
CA ARG A 604 -7.06 -7.09 55.15
C ARG A 604 -8.21 -6.24 54.59
N PRO A 605 -8.00 -5.56 53.46
CA PRO A 605 -9.00 -4.68 52.89
C PRO A 605 -10.23 -5.48 52.43
N ILE A 606 -11.40 -4.90 52.65
CA ILE A 606 -12.64 -5.38 52.03
C ILE A 606 -12.56 -4.99 50.55
N PRO A 607 -12.90 -5.88 49.60
CA PRO A 607 -12.93 -5.53 48.19
C PRO A 607 -13.77 -4.26 47.98
N PRO A 608 -13.28 -3.28 47.19
CA PRO A 608 -14.07 -2.12 46.83
C PRO A 608 -15.42 -2.54 46.25
N GLN A 609 -16.48 -1.79 46.53
CA GLN A 609 -17.74 -2.01 45.83
C GLN A 609 -17.51 -1.67 44.35
N PRO A 610 -17.92 -2.54 43.41
CA PRO A 610 -17.83 -2.20 42.00
C PRO A 610 -18.58 -0.91 41.74
N ILE A 611 -17.93 0.02 41.05
CA ILE A 611 -18.61 1.22 40.57
C ILE A 611 -19.63 0.72 39.56
N VAL A 612 -20.90 0.68 39.96
CA VAL A 612 -22.00 0.55 39.02
C VAL A 612 -21.98 1.85 38.21
N ILE A 613 -21.25 1.84 37.09
CA ILE A 613 -21.49 2.83 36.05
C ILE A 613 -22.89 2.50 35.57
N ASN A 614 -23.86 3.26 36.08
CA ASN A 614 -25.22 3.17 35.60
C ASN A 614 -25.16 3.61 34.13
N THR A 615 -25.14 2.66 33.21
CA THR A 615 -25.20 2.87 31.75
C THR A 615 -26.59 3.33 31.30
N ASP A 616 -27.31 4.00 32.19
CA ASP A 616 -28.41 4.86 31.81
C ASP A 616 -27.80 6.01 31.02
N MET A 617 -27.82 5.88 29.68
CA MET A 617 -27.56 6.98 28.75
C MET A 617 -28.17 8.25 29.33
N THR A 618 -27.34 9.24 29.60
CA THR A 618 -27.86 10.51 30.09
C THR A 618 -28.71 11.12 28.99
N TRP A 619 -29.72 11.92 29.34
CA TRP A 619 -30.52 12.64 28.33
C TRP A 619 -29.65 13.46 27.36
N PHE A 620 -28.45 13.87 27.81
CA PHE A 620 -27.44 14.54 27.00
C PHE A 620 -26.88 13.63 25.91
N ASP A 621 -26.65 12.34 26.18
CA ASP A 621 -26.18 11.36 25.20
C ASP A 621 -27.23 11.10 24.12
N TYR A 622 -28.53 11.07 24.50
CA TYR A 622 -29.62 11.01 23.53
C TYR A 622 -29.69 12.25 22.64
N VAL A 623 -29.47 13.44 23.21
CA VAL A 623 -29.44 14.69 22.45
C VAL A 623 -28.22 14.73 21.52
N LEU A 624 -27.05 14.25 21.97
CA LEU A 624 -25.84 14.20 21.17
C LEU A 624 -25.96 13.21 20.01
N ILE A 625 -26.46 12.00 20.27
CA ILE A 625 -26.72 10.99 19.22
C ILE A 625 -27.78 11.50 18.25
N ALA A 626 -28.86 12.12 18.71
CA ALA A 626 -29.87 12.73 17.84
C ALA A 626 -29.29 13.87 16.99
N ALA A 627 -28.38 14.68 17.54
CA ALA A 627 -27.69 15.74 16.81
C ALA A 627 -26.74 15.15 15.75
N ILE A 628 -25.98 14.11 16.08
CA ILE A 628 -25.09 13.41 15.13
C ILE A 628 -25.91 12.78 14.00
N ILE A 629 -27.01 12.09 14.31
CA ILE A 629 -27.93 11.53 13.32
C ILE A 629 -28.55 12.64 12.46
N GLY A 630 -28.92 13.77 13.06
CA GLY A 630 -29.44 14.94 12.34
C GLY A 630 -28.42 15.52 11.36
N VAL A 631 -27.16 15.70 11.78
CA VAL A 631 -26.08 16.20 10.93
C VAL A 631 -25.78 15.20 9.80
N LEU A 632 -25.72 13.89 10.10
CA LEU A 632 -25.53 12.85 9.08
C LEU A 632 -26.69 12.83 8.08
N ALA A 633 -27.93 12.94 8.53
CA ALA A 633 -29.11 12.98 7.66
C ALA A 633 -29.11 14.22 6.76
N VAL A 634 -28.74 15.39 7.28
CA VAL A 634 -28.59 16.63 6.49
C VAL A 634 -27.43 16.51 5.50
N THR A 635 -26.31 15.90 5.89
CA THR A 635 -25.14 15.70 5.03
C THR A 635 -25.46 14.74 3.88
N VAL A 636 -26.12 13.61 4.18
CA VAL A 636 -26.59 12.65 3.16
C VAL A 636 -27.65 13.27 2.27
N TYR A 637 -28.61 14.01 2.83
CA TYR A 637 -29.61 14.73 2.03
C TYR A 637 -28.95 15.73 1.08
N SER A 638 -27.99 16.53 1.56
CA SER A 638 -27.25 17.49 0.76
C SER A 638 -26.45 16.81 -0.35
N LEU A 639 -25.77 15.70 -0.05
CA LEU A 639 -25.03 14.89 -1.03
C LEU A 639 -25.93 14.26 -2.10
N VAL A 640 -27.15 13.86 -1.73
CA VAL A 640 -28.13 13.27 -2.66
C VAL A 640 -28.82 14.36 -3.51
N THR A 641 -29.08 15.54 -2.96
CA THR A 641 -29.68 16.65 -3.72
C THR A 641 -28.67 17.37 -4.61
N MET A 642 -27.38 17.44 -4.23
CA MET A 642 -26.31 17.99 -5.09
C MET A 642 -25.96 17.10 -6.29
N LYS A 643 -26.45 15.85 -6.34
CA LYS A 643 -26.38 14.98 -7.52
C LYS A 643 -27.56 15.16 -8.49
N ARG A 644 -28.50 16.06 -8.19
CA ARG A 644 -29.75 16.23 -8.96
C ARG A 644 -29.95 17.61 -9.58
N ASP A 645 -28.98 18.50 -9.42
CA ASP A 645 -28.71 19.65 -10.28
C ASP A 645 -27.36 19.42 -11.00
#